data_AF-A0A168BH17-F1
#
_entry.id   AF-A0A168BH17-F1
#
_cell.length_a   1.000
_cell.length_b   1.000
_cell.length_c   1.000
_cell.angle_alpha   90.00
_cell.angle_beta   90.00
_cell.angle_gamma   90.00
#
_symmetry.space_group_name_H-M   'P 1'
#
loop_
_entity.id
_entity.type
_entity.pdbx_description
1 polymer ?
#
loop_
_entity_poly.entity_id
_entity_poly.type
_entity_poly.pdbx_seq_one_letter_code
_entity_poly.pdbx_strand_id
1 'polypeptide(L)'
;METLNGLVPFYNKDPDDPYLYELPMHFDRSRAVRAPCGYVGLRNLSNTCYLNSLLTQLFMNLPFRSFMLSVVVGDPEGSQQLLFYTQKLFGYMQESYQRFVDPFSVVTSIKTYDDTLIDIHSQMDVDEFYNLLFDRWEGQLHDGEIKKQLRSFFGGQLVQQVKSMECQHISERLEPFSAIQCDIKGKTTLQDSLQAYVDGEIMEGDNKYKCSTCDRHVDAVKRACLKDLPDNLIFHLKRFDFNIRTMQRNKINDYFAFPLTLDMMPYTVDSLNGQGHSDPSSSDLFELVGVLVHSGTAESGHYYSYVRERGTPDSSRWVEFNDDTVSSWDPTLMETSTFGGPDPQNMHDTNGMFFDKTYSAYMLFYQRSSNLVETQASVATTAGEGPIKCDVDPPLKEHILEENKIFLRRHCLFDHSHTFFVQQCFGHAIALGEKGTSKSKLADEDANDGNLKAFQNLKKVAMELALSHFDQVVTRAKDTPFLGTFSSLLRQAIMKSSDCALAYCRYFDTRHASFRSLLQRNQDVEIRALSGKMFLLAVEHVRSSLPGHYYSRGSLTIVSSSSGEESSEEWEQALEALHSVVDGTIGIFNYLWKFFHVHIRAWDEYFGTVLDFAKLGEPEVGHLLSQGYLLKLLRIIIADPREELPSNYQRMLANLVRRFNSKPASYTAILALIDYLLSQLEPILGMEAIVDDPRERLAMRKPFAWSSDEIQAVHHHPERHASSFFVEKLLELDQAHDLSKSIIGRLVSSGEELDMKVFNTLRRKIQSDTSTQVMDTALQAAGRYMSCSRSTERVQMLISHICAQASGFQRQEGSVFLSLMESLLQNSSENSAMDRAKRAQALGTMPLWAPFLLVYGNERIRTNAESLISKTLFQPWTATSIGGQRDDDDDKNNDDNDDDDDADVSEDVGAGSNDNAAPDVDDLQGVIRQLGIGCVAYLRDYHVKRKSQLERGAAATIYKVVSKCAPFYKSTGDLTGVDEDSAEFAAIRGEIKSPLQRLVVDEVEEEGSDWDGSCGSSELMDTTLAAAAAGTAMMG
;
A
#
# COMPACT_ATOMS: atom_id res chain seq x y z
N MET A 1 -31.86 8.27 -25.00
CA MET A 1 -31.14 7.79 -23.81
C MET A 1 -31.06 8.96 -22.87
N GLU A 2 -31.68 8.89 -21.69
CA GLU A 2 -31.25 9.78 -20.60
C GLU A 2 -29.80 9.40 -20.30
N THR A 3 -28.91 10.39 -20.23
CA THR A 3 -27.49 10.12 -19.99
C THR A 3 -27.30 9.67 -18.55
N LEU A 4 -26.25 8.87 -18.27
CA LEU A 4 -25.94 8.45 -16.90
C LEU A 4 -25.81 9.66 -15.95
N ASN A 5 -25.43 10.82 -16.49
CA ASN A 5 -25.39 12.13 -15.82
C ASN A 5 -26.72 12.57 -15.19
N GLY A 6 -27.88 12.04 -15.61
CA GLY A 6 -29.16 12.31 -14.94
C GLY A 6 -29.40 11.40 -13.72
N LEU A 7 -28.84 10.19 -13.74
CA LEU A 7 -28.98 9.19 -12.67
C LEU A 7 -27.88 9.30 -11.62
N VAL A 8 -26.69 9.73 -12.01
CA VAL A 8 -25.52 10.02 -11.17
C VAL A 8 -24.79 11.22 -11.81
N PRO A 9 -25.19 12.46 -11.48
CA PRO A 9 -24.59 13.64 -12.08
C PRO A 9 -23.18 13.88 -11.54
N PHE A 10 -22.34 14.51 -12.38
CA PHE A 10 -20.97 14.90 -12.08
C PHE A 10 -20.92 16.32 -11.52
N TYR A 11 -20.20 16.53 -10.41
CA TYR A 11 -20.10 17.79 -9.67
C TYR A 11 -18.64 18.23 -9.58
N ASN A 12 -18.27 19.22 -10.41
CA ASN A 12 -16.90 19.72 -10.48
C ASN A 12 -16.44 20.53 -9.22
N LYS A 13 -17.31 20.67 -8.20
CA LYS A 13 -17.01 21.41 -6.96
C LYS A 13 -16.25 20.58 -5.93
N ASP A 14 -16.39 19.26 -5.95
CA ASP A 14 -15.68 18.36 -5.04
C ASP A 14 -14.58 17.59 -5.83
N PRO A 15 -13.29 17.82 -5.53
CA PRO A 15 -12.21 17.12 -6.21
C PRO A 15 -12.02 15.67 -5.75
N ASP A 16 -12.55 15.30 -4.57
CA ASP A 16 -12.35 14.02 -3.89
C ASP A 16 -13.59 13.08 -3.93
N ASP A 17 -14.81 13.57 -4.18
CA ASP A 17 -15.86 12.74 -4.81
C ASP A 17 -16.74 13.55 -5.79
N PRO A 18 -16.45 13.50 -7.10
CA PRO A 18 -17.09 14.40 -8.06
C PRO A 18 -18.44 13.88 -8.58
N TYR A 19 -19.17 13.07 -7.80
CA TYR A 19 -20.49 12.53 -8.15
C TYR A 19 -21.48 12.83 -7.03
N LEU A 20 -22.77 13.05 -7.33
CA LEU A 20 -23.78 13.37 -6.30
C LEU A 20 -23.89 12.30 -5.20
N TYR A 21 -23.64 11.06 -5.59
CA TYR A 21 -23.84 9.89 -4.78
C TYR A 21 -22.50 9.18 -4.65
N GLU A 22 -22.12 8.87 -3.42
CA GLU A 22 -20.89 8.15 -3.13
C GLU A 22 -20.84 6.83 -3.92
N LEU A 23 -19.80 6.66 -4.73
CA LEU A 23 -19.55 5.48 -5.55
C LEU A 23 -18.34 4.70 -5.00
N PRO A 24 -18.55 3.70 -4.13
CA PRO A 24 -17.44 2.95 -3.52
C PRO A 24 -16.58 2.23 -4.56
N MET A 25 -15.27 2.20 -4.31
CA MET A 25 -14.32 1.40 -5.08
C MET A 25 -14.41 -0.08 -4.64
N HIS A 26 -14.25 -1.01 -5.58
CA HIS A 26 -14.41 -2.46 -5.36
C HIS A 26 -15.78 -2.84 -4.77
N PHE A 27 -16.84 -2.23 -5.31
CA PHE A 27 -18.21 -2.50 -4.86
C PHE A 27 -18.62 -3.95 -5.10
N ASP A 28 -18.77 -4.71 -4.02
CA ASP A 28 -19.32 -6.06 -4.03
C ASP A 28 -20.85 -6.00 -3.96
N ARG A 29 -21.52 -5.99 -5.13
CA ARG A 29 -22.98 -5.96 -5.20
C ARG A 29 -23.61 -7.14 -4.44
N SER A 30 -22.96 -8.30 -4.36
CA SER A 30 -23.51 -9.48 -3.68
C SER A 30 -23.56 -9.32 -2.16
N ARG A 31 -22.63 -8.53 -1.60
CA ARG A 31 -22.52 -8.22 -0.16
C ARG A 31 -22.96 -6.78 0.19
N ALA A 32 -23.54 -6.03 -0.74
CA ALA A 32 -23.92 -4.63 -0.50
C ALA A 32 -25.24 -4.49 0.30
N VAL A 33 -26.18 -5.40 0.08
CA VAL A 33 -27.51 -5.40 0.71
C VAL A 33 -27.52 -6.14 2.04
N ARG A 34 -28.51 -5.81 2.87
CA ARG A 34 -28.82 -6.54 4.11
C ARG A 34 -29.02 -8.04 3.87
N ALA A 35 -28.76 -8.82 4.92
CA ALA A 35 -28.77 -10.27 4.81
C ALA A 35 -30.17 -10.81 4.44
N PRO A 36 -30.25 -11.99 3.78
CA PRO A 36 -31.53 -12.61 3.42
C PRO A 36 -32.45 -12.89 4.63
N CYS A 37 -31.90 -13.00 5.84
CA CYS A 37 -32.66 -13.10 7.08
C CYS A 37 -33.40 -11.80 7.46
N GLY A 38 -33.19 -10.69 6.74
CA GLY A 38 -33.93 -9.43 6.83
C GLY A 38 -33.27 -8.35 7.70
N TYR A 39 -32.21 -8.69 8.44
CA TYR A 39 -31.49 -7.81 9.36
C TYR A 39 -30.21 -7.21 8.75
N VAL A 40 -29.75 -6.11 9.35
CA VAL A 40 -28.47 -5.46 9.03
C VAL A 40 -27.45 -5.69 10.15
N GLY A 41 -26.17 -5.71 9.79
CA GLY A 41 -25.06 -5.72 10.74
C GLY A 41 -24.71 -4.33 11.27
N LEU A 42 -23.68 -4.27 12.10
CA LEU A 42 -23.06 -3.03 12.60
C LEU A 42 -21.59 -3.00 12.21
N ARG A 43 -21.12 -1.89 11.63
CA ARG A 43 -19.72 -1.74 11.26
C ARG A 43 -18.83 -1.84 12.51
N ASN A 44 -17.77 -2.65 12.46
CA ASN A 44 -16.72 -2.59 13.47
C ASN A 44 -15.82 -1.38 13.20
N LEU A 45 -15.64 -0.52 14.21
CA LEU A 45 -14.85 0.71 14.09
C LEU A 45 -13.37 0.49 14.44
N SER A 46 -13.04 -0.63 15.09
CA SER A 46 -11.71 -1.23 15.24
C SER A 46 -11.83 -2.38 16.25
N ASN A 47 -12.09 -2.05 17.50
CA ASN A 47 -12.27 -2.98 18.62
C ASN A 47 -13.68 -2.90 19.25
N THR A 48 -14.69 -2.44 18.49
CA THR A 48 -16.04 -2.14 19.01
C THR A 48 -17.02 -3.32 18.95
N CYS A 49 -16.53 -4.55 18.77
CA CYS A 49 -17.38 -5.74 18.65
C CYS A 49 -18.15 -6.07 19.95
N TYR A 50 -17.61 -5.72 21.13
CA TYR A 50 -18.32 -5.81 22.41
C TYR A 50 -19.61 -4.97 22.43
N LEU A 51 -19.54 -3.78 21.82
CA LEU A 51 -20.66 -2.84 21.68
C LEU A 51 -21.65 -3.33 20.62
N ASN A 52 -21.17 -3.79 19.47
CA ASN A 52 -22.02 -4.28 18.38
C ASN A 52 -22.84 -5.52 18.78
N SER A 53 -22.19 -6.49 19.45
CA SER A 53 -22.81 -7.71 19.94
C SER A 53 -23.84 -7.46 21.05
N LEU A 54 -23.60 -6.47 21.94
CA LEU A 54 -24.58 -6.06 22.95
C LEU A 54 -25.76 -5.30 22.35
N LEU A 55 -25.51 -4.29 21.49
CA LEU A 55 -26.58 -3.49 20.88
C LEU A 55 -27.53 -4.34 20.01
N THR A 56 -27.03 -5.38 19.35
CA THR A 56 -27.87 -6.31 18.59
C THR A 56 -28.76 -7.17 19.49
N GLN A 57 -28.26 -7.66 20.64
CA GLN A 57 -29.09 -8.36 21.64
C GLN A 57 -30.22 -7.46 22.17
N LEU A 58 -29.91 -6.20 22.48
CA LEU A 58 -30.88 -5.22 22.96
C LEU A 58 -31.89 -4.81 21.87
N PHE A 59 -31.45 -4.57 20.64
CA PHE A 59 -32.32 -4.25 19.50
C PHE A 59 -33.33 -5.36 19.19
N MET A 60 -32.95 -6.62 19.37
CA MET A 60 -33.82 -7.77 19.10
C MET A 60 -34.90 -7.99 20.18
N ASN A 61 -34.81 -7.30 21.32
CA ASN A 61 -35.89 -7.24 22.32
C ASN A 61 -36.97 -6.25 21.86
N LEU A 62 -38.08 -6.76 21.33
CA LEU A 62 -39.14 -5.95 20.70
C LEU A 62 -39.76 -4.91 21.67
N PRO A 63 -40.17 -5.26 22.92
CA PRO A 63 -40.58 -4.26 23.91
C PRO A 63 -39.53 -3.17 24.18
N PHE A 64 -38.27 -3.55 24.38
CA PHE A 64 -37.18 -2.58 24.65
C PHE A 64 -36.91 -1.67 23.44
N ARG A 65 -36.85 -2.22 22.23
CA ARG A 65 -36.66 -1.45 21.00
C ARG A 65 -37.81 -0.46 20.78
N SER A 66 -39.05 -0.90 20.99
CA SER A 66 -40.24 -0.05 20.90
C SER A 66 -40.20 1.10 21.90
N PHE A 67 -39.79 0.82 23.14
CA PHE A 67 -39.54 1.86 24.14
C PHE A 67 -38.46 2.85 23.68
N MET A 68 -37.27 2.38 23.30
CA MET A 68 -36.18 3.28 22.89
C MET A 68 -36.57 4.17 21.71
N LEU A 69 -37.29 3.63 20.71
CA LEU A 69 -37.79 4.40 19.55
C LEU A 69 -38.92 5.39 19.88
N SER A 70 -39.62 5.24 21.00
CA SER A 70 -40.76 6.09 21.39
C SER A 70 -40.44 7.13 22.48
N VAL A 71 -39.25 7.07 23.11
CA VAL A 71 -38.79 8.12 24.04
C VAL A 71 -38.77 9.49 23.35
N VAL A 72 -39.35 10.51 23.98
CA VAL A 72 -39.30 11.88 23.44
C VAL A 72 -37.95 12.51 23.78
N VAL A 73 -37.19 12.88 22.75
CA VAL A 73 -35.94 13.64 22.87
C VAL A 73 -36.23 15.13 22.64
N GLY A 74 -35.95 15.96 23.65
CA GLY A 74 -36.11 17.42 23.59
C GLY A 74 -34.82 18.17 23.27
N ASP A 75 -33.66 17.60 23.60
CA ASP A 75 -32.34 18.24 23.44
C ASP A 75 -31.32 17.29 22.75
N PRO A 76 -31.44 17.08 21.43
CA PRO A 76 -30.65 16.09 20.70
C PRO A 76 -29.19 16.49 20.46
N GLU A 77 -28.88 17.80 20.48
CA GLU A 77 -27.51 18.31 20.29
C GLU A 77 -26.76 18.53 21.61
N GLY A 78 -27.47 18.60 22.74
CA GLY A 78 -26.90 18.78 24.07
C GLY A 78 -27.02 17.51 24.94
N SER A 79 -27.87 17.59 25.95
CA SER A 79 -27.94 16.65 27.07
C SER A 79 -28.48 15.26 26.74
N GLN A 80 -29.22 15.09 25.63
CA GLN A 80 -29.86 13.82 25.25
C GLN A 80 -29.28 13.18 23.97
N GLN A 81 -28.04 13.55 23.61
CA GLN A 81 -27.39 13.16 22.37
C GLN A 81 -27.22 11.63 22.19
N LEU A 82 -26.99 10.87 23.28
CA LEU A 82 -26.84 9.42 23.21
C LEU A 82 -28.21 8.75 22.96
N LEU A 83 -29.27 9.21 23.61
CA LEU A 83 -30.63 8.74 23.31
C LEU A 83 -31.00 9.02 21.86
N PHE A 84 -30.74 10.23 21.37
CA PHE A 84 -30.99 10.62 19.98
C PHE A 84 -30.27 9.72 18.97
N TYR A 85 -28.96 9.52 19.11
CA TYR A 85 -28.23 8.67 18.20
C TYR A 85 -28.58 7.18 18.37
N THR A 86 -28.99 6.72 19.56
CA THR A 86 -29.50 5.36 19.76
C THR A 86 -30.80 5.14 18.98
N GLN A 87 -31.72 6.11 19.01
CA GLN A 87 -32.94 6.08 18.20
C GLN A 87 -32.63 6.07 16.71
N LYS A 88 -31.71 6.93 16.27
CA LYS A 88 -31.24 6.93 14.88
C LYS A 88 -30.69 5.55 14.50
N LEU A 89 -29.77 5.01 15.28
CA LEU A 89 -29.17 3.69 15.03
C LEU A 89 -30.23 2.59 14.94
N PHE A 90 -31.16 2.50 15.89
CA PHE A 90 -32.23 1.49 15.86
C PHE A 90 -33.19 1.68 14.68
N GLY A 91 -33.51 2.92 14.31
CA GLY A 91 -34.29 3.22 13.10
C GLY A 91 -33.59 2.73 11.83
N TYR A 92 -32.29 3.02 11.68
CA TYR A 92 -31.47 2.52 10.59
C TYR A 92 -31.34 0.99 10.60
N MET A 93 -31.18 0.36 11.77
CA MET A 93 -31.10 -1.10 11.90
C MET A 93 -32.38 -1.81 11.43
N GLN A 94 -33.53 -1.15 11.54
CA GLN A 94 -34.83 -1.68 11.12
C GLN A 94 -35.17 -1.37 9.64
N GLU A 95 -34.89 -0.15 9.20
CA GLU A 95 -35.38 0.37 7.91
C GLU A 95 -34.34 0.33 6.78
N SER A 96 -33.05 0.28 7.07
CA SER A 96 -32.00 0.25 6.03
C SER A 96 -32.03 -1.02 5.17
N TYR A 97 -31.69 -0.87 3.90
CA TYR A 97 -31.40 -1.97 2.97
C TYR A 97 -29.90 -2.26 2.79
N GLN A 98 -29.02 -1.45 3.37
CA GLN A 98 -27.57 -1.67 3.35
C GLN A 98 -27.20 -2.89 4.21
N ARG A 99 -26.07 -3.54 3.91
CA ARG A 99 -25.57 -4.69 4.67
C ARG A 99 -25.40 -4.40 6.16
N PHE A 100 -24.89 -3.23 6.49
CA PHE A 100 -24.62 -2.79 7.85
C PHE A 100 -24.95 -1.31 8.04
N VAL A 101 -25.02 -0.89 9.31
CA VAL A 101 -25.10 0.52 9.73
C VAL A 101 -23.80 0.90 10.43
N ASP A 102 -23.34 2.13 10.25
CA ASP A 102 -22.17 2.66 10.93
C ASP A 102 -22.58 3.21 12.32
N PRO A 103 -22.08 2.65 13.44
CA PRO A 103 -22.48 3.08 14.78
C PRO A 103 -21.72 4.32 15.28
N PHE A 104 -20.79 4.91 14.50
CA PHE A 104 -19.85 5.94 14.97
C PHE A 104 -20.50 7.11 15.73
N SER A 105 -21.66 7.60 15.30
CA SER A 105 -22.38 8.69 15.99
C SER A 105 -22.88 8.30 17.38
N VAL A 106 -23.26 7.03 17.59
CA VAL A 106 -23.60 6.51 18.92
C VAL A 106 -22.33 6.39 19.75
N VAL A 107 -21.29 5.74 19.22
CA VAL A 107 -20.04 5.48 19.98
C VAL A 107 -19.40 6.76 20.48
N THR A 108 -19.33 7.81 19.65
CA THR A 108 -18.75 9.11 20.04
C THR A 108 -19.62 9.93 21.00
N SER A 109 -20.88 9.55 21.22
CA SER A 109 -21.76 10.16 22.23
C SER A 109 -21.72 9.44 23.59
N ILE A 110 -21.12 8.24 23.67
CA ILE A 110 -20.94 7.53 24.94
C ILE A 110 -19.69 8.06 25.64
N LYS A 111 -19.86 8.45 26.91
CA LYS A 111 -18.76 8.80 27.80
C LYS A 111 -18.50 7.72 28.83
N THR A 112 -17.23 7.44 29.11
CA THR A 112 -16.76 6.57 30.21
C THR A 112 -17.15 7.13 31.58
N TYR A 113 -16.89 6.38 32.66
CA TYR A 113 -17.10 6.86 34.03
C TYR A 113 -16.26 8.11 34.38
N ASP A 114 -15.10 8.28 33.75
CA ASP A 114 -14.20 9.44 33.90
C ASP A 114 -14.57 10.64 33.02
N ASP A 115 -15.76 10.63 32.40
CA ASP A 115 -16.27 11.64 31.45
C ASP A 115 -15.45 11.79 30.16
N THR A 116 -14.56 10.83 29.86
CA THR A 116 -13.81 10.74 28.60
C THR A 116 -14.60 10.01 27.50
N LEU A 117 -14.23 10.21 26.23
CA LEU A 117 -14.83 9.46 25.12
C LEU A 117 -14.31 8.01 25.09
N ILE A 118 -15.12 7.09 24.57
CA ILE A 118 -14.69 5.71 24.30
C ILE A 118 -13.60 5.72 23.22
N ASP A 119 -12.45 5.11 23.53
CA ASP A 119 -11.42 4.80 22.54
C ASP A 119 -11.83 3.55 21.74
N ILE A 120 -12.14 3.73 20.46
CA ILE A 120 -12.52 2.66 19.53
C ILE A 120 -11.39 1.64 19.28
N HIS A 121 -10.15 1.97 19.62
CA HIS A 121 -9.00 1.08 19.51
C HIS A 121 -8.74 0.27 20.80
N SER A 122 -9.42 0.59 21.92
CA SER A 122 -9.36 -0.21 23.13
C SER A 122 -10.52 -1.22 23.19
N GLN A 123 -10.24 -2.42 23.70
CA GLN A 123 -11.29 -3.37 24.07
C GLN A 123 -11.85 -3.02 25.46
N MET A 124 -13.11 -3.38 25.70
CA MET A 124 -13.81 -3.22 26.98
C MET A 124 -14.56 -4.51 27.31
N ASP A 125 -14.75 -4.78 28.59
CA ASP A 125 -15.57 -5.91 29.04
C ASP A 125 -17.06 -5.64 28.74
N VAL A 126 -17.80 -6.61 28.19
CA VAL A 126 -19.20 -6.39 27.79
C VAL A 126 -20.09 -6.09 29.00
N ASP A 127 -19.81 -6.67 30.17
CA ASP A 127 -20.59 -6.42 31.39
C ASP A 127 -20.33 -5.00 31.93
N GLU A 128 -19.07 -4.56 31.92
CA GLU A 128 -18.70 -3.18 32.24
C GLU A 128 -19.37 -2.18 31.28
N PHE A 129 -19.29 -2.46 29.97
CA PHE A 129 -19.91 -1.63 28.94
C PHE A 129 -21.45 -1.60 29.05
N TYR A 130 -22.09 -2.72 29.38
CA TYR A 130 -23.54 -2.81 29.58
C TYR A 130 -24.00 -1.89 30.72
N ASN A 131 -23.36 -1.97 31.89
CA ASN A 131 -23.71 -1.14 33.03
C ASN A 131 -23.42 0.35 32.73
N LEU A 132 -22.29 0.67 32.09
CA LEU A 132 -21.97 2.03 31.64
C LEU A 132 -23.04 2.59 30.69
N LEU A 133 -23.45 1.81 29.68
CA LEU A 133 -24.42 2.24 28.67
C LEU A 133 -25.80 2.50 29.29
N PHE A 134 -26.26 1.63 30.20
CA PHE A 134 -27.52 1.80 30.90
C PHE A 134 -27.51 3.00 31.85
N ASP A 135 -26.44 3.21 32.61
CA ASP A 135 -26.28 4.41 33.46
C ASP A 135 -26.30 5.70 32.62
N ARG A 136 -25.68 5.69 31.43
CA ARG A 136 -25.65 6.83 30.52
C ARG A 136 -27.01 7.10 29.88
N TRP A 137 -27.74 6.08 29.45
CA TRP A 137 -29.13 6.25 29.00
C TRP A 137 -30.04 6.74 30.12
N GLU A 138 -29.96 6.17 31.33
CA GLU A 138 -30.79 6.60 32.45
C GLU A 138 -30.48 8.06 32.83
N GLY A 139 -29.21 8.47 32.81
CA GLY A 139 -28.79 9.85 33.06
C GLY A 139 -29.42 10.88 32.13
N GLN A 140 -29.66 10.52 30.86
CA GLN A 140 -30.26 11.40 29.85
C GLN A 140 -31.80 11.40 29.83
N LEU A 141 -32.45 10.53 30.61
CA LEU A 141 -33.88 10.60 30.86
C LEU A 141 -34.17 11.63 31.97
N HIS A 142 -35.20 12.45 31.78
CA HIS A 142 -35.60 13.46 32.78
C HIS A 142 -36.82 13.05 33.62
N ASP A 143 -37.72 12.24 33.06
CA ASP A 143 -38.92 11.74 33.75
C ASP A 143 -38.59 10.50 34.61
N GLY A 144 -39.01 10.54 35.88
CA GLY A 144 -38.84 9.45 36.83
C GLY A 144 -39.61 8.17 36.46
N GLU A 145 -40.77 8.26 35.79
CA GLU A 145 -41.52 7.08 35.36
C GLU A 145 -40.85 6.42 34.15
N ILE A 146 -40.35 7.21 33.18
CA ILE A 146 -39.60 6.67 32.03
C ILE A 146 -38.30 5.99 32.50
N LYS A 147 -37.61 6.53 33.53
CA LYS A 147 -36.47 5.83 34.17
C LYS A 147 -36.86 4.51 34.82
N LYS A 148 -38.01 4.44 35.53
CA LYS A 148 -38.51 3.18 36.08
C LYS A 148 -38.83 2.17 34.98
N GLN A 149 -39.42 2.64 33.87
CA GLN A 149 -39.71 1.79 32.72
C GLN A 149 -38.42 1.22 32.10
N LEU A 150 -37.40 2.05 31.85
CA LEU A 150 -36.08 1.59 31.39
C LEU A 150 -35.51 0.50 32.31
N ARG A 151 -35.51 0.74 33.63
CA ARG A 151 -35.04 -0.26 34.61
C ARG A 151 -35.89 -1.54 34.61
N SER A 152 -37.20 -1.45 34.41
CA SER A 152 -38.09 -2.63 34.50
C SER A 152 -37.83 -3.71 33.44
N PHE A 153 -37.15 -3.40 32.33
CA PHE A 153 -36.85 -4.39 31.29
C PHE A 153 -35.88 -5.48 31.74
N PHE A 154 -34.87 -5.13 32.55
CA PHE A 154 -33.76 -6.00 32.94
C PHE A 154 -33.40 -5.93 34.44
N GLY A 155 -34.00 -5.00 35.18
CA GLY A 155 -33.71 -4.73 36.59
C GLY A 155 -34.60 -5.53 37.53
N GLY A 156 -33.97 -6.26 38.46
CA GLY A 156 -34.64 -7.02 39.51
C GLY A 156 -34.18 -6.67 40.92
N GLN A 157 -34.69 -7.41 41.92
CA GLN A 157 -34.24 -7.35 43.31
C GLN A 157 -33.79 -8.71 43.82
N LEU A 158 -32.66 -8.73 44.53
CA LEU A 158 -32.18 -9.86 45.30
C LEU A 158 -32.15 -9.52 46.80
N VAL A 159 -32.28 -10.54 47.64
CA VAL A 159 -32.19 -10.45 49.10
C VAL A 159 -30.88 -11.12 49.52
N GLN A 160 -29.91 -10.34 49.99
CA GLN A 160 -28.81 -10.91 50.77
C GLN A 160 -29.35 -11.28 52.16
N GLN A 161 -29.32 -12.58 52.48
CA GLN A 161 -29.67 -13.11 53.80
C GLN A 161 -28.40 -13.60 54.50
N VAL A 162 -28.15 -13.10 55.71
CA VAL A 162 -27.19 -13.70 56.65
C VAL A 162 -27.99 -14.40 57.75
N LYS A 163 -28.01 -15.73 57.70
CA LYS A 163 -28.73 -16.59 58.65
C LYS A 163 -27.74 -17.21 59.62
N SER A 164 -27.88 -16.92 60.91
CA SER A 164 -27.07 -17.59 61.93
C SER A 164 -27.37 -19.09 62.00
N MET A 165 -26.35 -19.92 62.20
CA MET A 165 -26.51 -21.34 62.53
C MET A 165 -26.78 -21.56 64.02
N GLU A 166 -26.37 -20.61 64.87
CA GLU A 166 -26.43 -20.71 66.34
C GLU A 166 -27.70 -20.06 66.95
N CYS A 167 -28.41 -19.23 66.21
CA CYS A 167 -29.64 -18.57 66.68
C CYS A 167 -30.64 -18.28 65.54
N GLN A 168 -31.88 -17.92 65.87
CA GLN A 168 -32.93 -17.65 64.88
C GLN A 168 -32.82 -16.27 64.18
N HIS A 169 -31.74 -15.51 64.40
CA HIS A 169 -31.58 -14.20 63.75
C HIS A 169 -31.22 -14.37 62.27
N ILE A 170 -32.00 -13.71 61.41
CA ILE A 170 -31.75 -13.54 59.98
C ILE A 170 -31.61 -12.03 59.75
N SER A 171 -30.49 -11.62 59.17
CA SER A 171 -30.29 -10.25 58.67
C SER A 171 -30.57 -10.24 57.17
N GLU A 172 -31.49 -9.39 56.72
CA GLU A 172 -31.88 -9.28 55.32
C GLU A 172 -31.52 -7.90 54.75
N ARG A 173 -31.04 -7.87 53.51
CA ARG A 173 -30.78 -6.63 52.76
C ARG A 173 -31.25 -6.79 51.32
N LEU A 174 -32.09 -5.87 50.86
CA LEU A 174 -32.46 -5.75 49.45
C LEU A 174 -31.35 -5.07 48.67
N GLU A 175 -30.98 -5.63 47.53
CA GLU A 175 -30.04 -5.05 46.57
C GLU A 175 -30.62 -5.19 45.15
N PRO A 176 -30.50 -4.18 44.28
CA PRO A 176 -30.93 -4.28 42.90
C PRO A 176 -29.89 -5.05 42.06
N PHE A 177 -30.34 -5.68 40.98
CA PHE A 177 -29.45 -6.27 39.97
C PHE A 177 -29.93 -5.93 38.55
N SER A 178 -28.98 -5.84 37.61
CA SER A 178 -29.20 -5.66 36.16
C SER A 178 -28.79 -6.89 35.35
N ALA A 179 -27.89 -7.70 35.91
CA ALA A 179 -27.48 -9.03 35.44
C ALA A 179 -27.17 -9.92 36.67
N ILE A 180 -27.41 -11.22 36.55
CA ILE A 180 -27.06 -12.23 37.57
C ILE A 180 -25.68 -12.79 37.20
N GLN A 181 -24.70 -12.63 38.09
CA GLN A 181 -23.34 -13.10 37.84
C GLN A 181 -23.16 -14.56 38.27
N CYS A 182 -22.91 -15.44 37.31
CA CYS A 182 -22.80 -16.89 37.49
C CYS A 182 -21.33 -17.35 37.55
N ASP A 183 -20.97 -18.04 38.63
CA ASP A 183 -19.65 -18.64 38.81
C ASP A 183 -19.53 -19.92 37.97
N ILE A 184 -18.53 -19.95 37.08
CA ILE A 184 -18.30 -21.07 36.13
C ILE A 184 -17.31 -22.10 36.71
N LYS A 185 -16.37 -21.63 37.53
CA LYS A 185 -15.25 -22.44 38.03
C LYS A 185 -15.73 -23.59 38.91
N GLY A 186 -15.58 -24.83 38.44
CA GLY A 186 -16.07 -26.02 39.13
C GLY A 186 -17.59 -26.22 39.07
N LYS A 187 -18.28 -25.60 38.11
CA LYS A 187 -19.70 -25.77 37.81
C LYS A 187 -19.87 -26.24 36.37
N THR A 188 -20.72 -27.24 36.15
CA THR A 188 -20.94 -27.84 34.82
C THR A 188 -22.14 -27.28 34.08
N THR A 189 -23.11 -26.73 34.82
CA THR A 189 -24.35 -26.17 34.27
C THR A 189 -24.73 -24.84 34.90
N LEU A 190 -25.58 -24.07 34.21
CA LEU A 190 -26.20 -22.85 34.74
C LEU A 190 -26.97 -23.12 36.04
N GLN A 191 -27.68 -24.25 36.11
CA GLN A 191 -28.42 -24.67 37.30
C GLN A 191 -27.50 -24.95 38.49
N ASP A 192 -26.32 -25.54 38.28
CA ASP A 192 -25.31 -25.76 39.34
C ASP A 192 -24.77 -24.44 39.90
N SER A 193 -24.64 -23.42 39.04
CA SER A 193 -24.23 -22.06 39.45
C SER A 193 -25.34 -21.34 40.21
N LEU A 194 -26.59 -21.40 39.73
CA LEU A 194 -27.75 -20.78 40.40
C LEU A 194 -28.05 -21.45 41.76
N GLN A 195 -27.86 -22.77 41.87
CA GLN A 195 -27.99 -23.46 43.15
C GLN A 195 -26.93 -22.99 44.15
N ALA A 196 -25.67 -22.88 43.71
CA ALA A 196 -24.59 -22.35 44.55
C ALA A 196 -24.83 -20.90 45.01
N TYR A 197 -25.44 -20.08 44.14
CA TYR A 197 -25.81 -18.70 44.43
C TYR A 197 -26.79 -18.58 45.60
N VAL A 198 -27.77 -19.49 45.68
CA VAL A 198 -28.79 -19.52 46.75
C VAL A 198 -28.41 -20.38 47.96
N ASP A 199 -27.51 -21.34 47.82
CA ASP A 199 -26.94 -22.09 48.95
C ASP A 199 -26.08 -21.17 49.84
N GLY A 200 -25.26 -20.32 49.20
CA GLY A 200 -24.45 -19.29 49.84
C GLY A 200 -23.14 -19.80 50.47
N GLU A 201 -22.42 -18.87 51.09
CA GLU A 201 -21.12 -19.09 51.71
C GLU A 201 -21.25 -19.31 53.23
N ILE A 202 -20.48 -20.25 53.76
CA ILE A 202 -20.38 -20.50 55.21
C ILE A 202 -19.36 -19.52 55.82
N MET A 203 -19.83 -18.73 56.78
CA MET A 203 -19.04 -17.77 57.55
C MET A 203 -18.58 -18.42 58.86
N GLU A 204 -17.41 -19.06 58.84
CA GLU A 204 -16.81 -19.76 59.98
C GLU A 204 -15.37 -19.30 60.28
N GLY A 205 -14.79 -19.80 61.39
CA GLY A 205 -13.42 -19.49 61.79
C GLY A 205 -13.19 -18.00 62.07
N ASP A 206 -12.18 -17.42 61.43
CA ASP A 206 -11.86 -15.98 61.54
C ASP A 206 -12.88 -15.07 60.81
N ASN A 207 -13.73 -15.64 59.95
CA ASN A 207 -14.76 -14.92 59.17
C ASN A 207 -16.17 -14.96 59.79
N LYS A 208 -16.31 -15.37 61.06
CA LYS A 208 -17.60 -15.45 61.78
C LYS A 208 -18.40 -14.14 61.73
N TYR A 209 -19.71 -14.24 61.55
CA TYR A 209 -20.61 -13.10 61.50
C TYR A 209 -20.89 -12.52 62.89
N LYS A 210 -20.74 -11.20 63.09
CA LYS A 210 -21.17 -10.54 64.32
C LYS A 210 -22.69 -10.32 64.33
N CYS A 211 -23.42 -11.20 64.99
CA CYS A 211 -24.89 -11.14 65.05
C CYS A 211 -25.39 -10.02 65.96
N SER A 212 -26.25 -9.14 65.41
CA SER A 212 -26.80 -7.98 66.11
C SER A 212 -27.68 -8.33 67.32
N THR A 213 -28.32 -9.50 67.32
CA THR A 213 -29.27 -9.94 68.36
C THR A 213 -28.60 -10.61 69.55
N CYS A 214 -27.46 -11.28 69.36
CA CYS A 214 -26.71 -11.96 70.44
C CYS A 214 -25.38 -11.28 70.82
N ASP A 215 -25.02 -10.20 70.11
CA ASP A 215 -23.79 -9.39 70.20
C ASP A 215 -22.49 -10.22 70.24
N ARG A 216 -22.49 -11.34 69.51
CA ARG A 216 -21.37 -12.30 69.46
C ARG A 216 -21.08 -12.71 68.02
N HIS A 217 -19.83 -13.14 67.79
CA HIS A 217 -19.41 -13.77 66.55
C HIS A 217 -19.94 -15.19 66.52
N VAL A 218 -20.81 -15.48 65.54
CA VAL A 218 -21.48 -16.77 65.36
C VAL A 218 -21.18 -17.33 63.98
N ASP A 219 -21.24 -18.66 63.85
CA ASP A 219 -21.26 -19.30 62.53
C ASP A 219 -22.59 -18.96 61.83
N ALA A 220 -22.50 -18.63 60.54
CA ALA A 220 -23.63 -18.17 59.74
C ALA A 220 -23.50 -18.60 58.28
N VAL A 221 -24.62 -18.60 57.55
CA VAL A 221 -24.64 -18.71 56.09
C VAL A 221 -25.00 -17.36 55.50
N LYS A 222 -24.19 -16.85 54.58
CA LYS A 222 -24.50 -15.68 53.75
C LYS A 222 -24.92 -16.15 52.36
N ARG A 223 -26.19 -15.97 52.00
CA ARG A 223 -26.74 -16.35 50.69
C ARG A 223 -27.42 -15.18 50.00
N ALA A 224 -27.56 -15.25 48.68
CA ALA A 224 -28.34 -14.31 47.88
C ALA A 224 -29.55 -15.03 47.27
N CYS A 225 -30.75 -14.60 47.61
CA CYS A 225 -32.01 -15.18 47.11
C CYS A 225 -32.67 -14.23 46.12
N LEU A 226 -33.27 -14.73 45.05
CA LEU A 226 -33.97 -13.89 44.07
C LEU A 226 -35.37 -13.50 44.60
N LYS A 227 -35.80 -12.26 44.36
CA LYS A 227 -37.10 -11.77 44.84
C LYS A 227 -37.95 -11.25 43.68
N ASP A 228 -37.62 -10.07 43.16
CA ASP A 228 -38.35 -9.48 42.04
C ASP A 228 -37.58 -9.78 40.75
N LEU A 229 -38.15 -10.60 39.87
CA LEU A 229 -37.55 -10.98 38.59
C LEU A 229 -38.14 -10.14 37.43
N PRO A 230 -37.32 -9.47 36.59
CA PRO A 230 -37.78 -8.81 35.37
C PRO A 230 -38.20 -9.84 34.30
N ASP A 231 -38.90 -9.39 33.26
CA ASP A 231 -39.29 -10.25 32.14
C ASP A 231 -38.13 -10.63 31.21
N ASN A 232 -37.01 -9.90 31.24
CA ASN A 232 -35.77 -10.29 30.57
C ASN A 232 -34.65 -10.43 31.60
N LEU A 233 -34.06 -11.62 31.67
CA LEU A 233 -32.92 -11.93 32.54
C LEU A 233 -31.63 -11.96 31.72
N ILE A 234 -30.58 -11.38 32.29
CA ILE A 234 -29.21 -11.45 31.77
C ILE A 234 -28.38 -12.24 32.77
N PHE A 235 -27.73 -13.32 32.32
CA PHE A 235 -26.72 -14.03 33.10
C PHE A 235 -25.34 -13.68 32.57
N HIS A 236 -24.50 -13.08 33.43
CA HIS A 236 -23.08 -12.86 33.14
C HIS A 236 -22.30 -14.08 33.59
N LEU A 237 -21.64 -14.77 32.65
CA LEU A 237 -20.85 -15.95 32.95
C LEU A 237 -19.43 -15.48 33.33
N LYS A 238 -19.03 -15.62 34.60
CA LYS A 238 -17.72 -15.17 35.11
C LYS A 238 -16.57 -16.03 34.57
N ARG A 239 -16.30 -15.90 33.27
CA ARG A 239 -15.22 -16.60 32.55
C ARG A 239 -13.88 -15.88 32.62
N PHE A 240 -13.78 -14.70 33.25
CA PHE A 240 -12.50 -14.03 33.47
C PHE A 240 -12.13 -14.07 34.96
N ASP A 241 -11.06 -14.81 35.27
CA ASP A 241 -10.52 -14.98 36.62
C ASP A 241 -9.20 -14.21 36.75
N PHE A 242 -8.99 -13.50 37.86
CA PHE A 242 -7.74 -12.76 38.08
C PHE A 242 -6.79 -13.57 38.97
N ASN A 243 -5.73 -14.08 38.38
CA ASN A 243 -4.77 -14.89 39.12
C ASN A 243 -3.81 -13.99 39.90
N ILE A 244 -4.15 -13.76 41.18
CA ILE A 244 -3.38 -12.92 42.13
C ILE A 244 -1.89 -13.31 42.19
N ARG A 245 -1.53 -14.59 41.96
CA ARG A 245 -0.14 -15.05 42.00
C ARG A 245 0.66 -14.66 40.76
N THR A 246 0.04 -14.64 39.58
CA THR A 246 0.70 -14.26 38.31
C THR A 246 0.42 -12.82 37.89
N MET A 247 -0.50 -12.13 38.57
CA MET A 247 -1.00 -10.79 38.24
C MET A 247 -1.56 -10.70 36.80
N GLN A 248 -2.15 -11.80 36.31
CA GLN A 248 -2.71 -11.91 34.96
C GLN A 248 -4.19 -12.31 35.00
N ARG A 249 -4.96 -11.79 34.04
CA ARG A 249 -6.35 -12.18 33.81
C ARG A 249 -6.37 -13.43 32.93
N ASN A 250 -7.02 -14.49 33.38
CA ASN A 250 -7.14 -15.76 32.66
C ASN A 250 -8.58 -15.99 32.21
N LYS A 251 -8.76 -16.62 31.05
CA LYS A 251 -10.08 -17.04 30.56
C LYS A 251 -10.35 -18.49 30.97
N ILE A 252 -11.51 -18.74 31.56
CA ILE A 252 -12.06 -20.06 31.88
C ILE A 252 -12.82 -20.55 30.64
N ASN A 253 -12.21 -21.47 29.89
CA ASN A 253 -12.82 -22.11 28.73
C ASN A 253 -13.55 -23.41 29.06
N ASP A 254 -13.64 -23.79 30.35
CA ASP A 254 -14.35 -24.97 30.86
C ASP A 254 -15.74 -25.14 30.21
N TYR A 255 -16.11 -26.41 29.98
CA TYR A 255 -17.44 -26.78 29.49
C TYR A 255 -18.52 -26.35 30.49
N PHE A 256 -19.47 -25.55 30.03
CA PHE A 256 -20.58 -25.05 30.83
C PHE A 256 -21.86 -25.05 30.00
N ALA A 257 -22.79 -25.95 30.33
CA ALA A 257 -24.05 -26.10 29.62
C ALA A 257 -25.14 -25.20 30.21
N PHE A 258 -26.01 -24.66 29.35
CA PHE A 258 -27.18 -23.89 29.76
C PHE A 258 -28.42 -24.34 28.96
N PRO A 259 -29.60 -24.45 29.60
CA PRO A 259 -30.78 -25.03 28.96
C PRO A 259 -31.51 -24.01 28.08
N LEU A 260 -32.23 -24.49 27.06
CA LEU A 260 -33.12 -23.62 26.26
C LEU A 260 -34.30 -23.07 27.07
N THR A 261 -34.72 -23.78 28.12
CA THR A 261 -35.78 -23.36 29.05
C THR A 261 -35.30 -23.56 30.49
N LEU A 262 -35.51 -22.56 31.34
CA LEU A 262 -35.04 -22.48 32.72
C LEU A 262 -36.21 -22.11 33.64
N ASP A 263 -36.43 -22.88 34.70
CA ASP A 263 -37.38 -22.50 35.77
C ASP A 263 -36.63 -21.73 36.85
N MET A 264 -37.09 -20.52 37.15
CA MET A 264 -36.46 -19.63 38.14
C MET A 264 -37.04 -19.78 39.54
N MET A 265 -38.21 -20.42 39.70
CA MET A 265 -38.88 -20.55 41.01
C MET A 265 -38.04 -21.20 42.12
N PRO A 266 -37.23 -22.25 41.87
CA PRO A 266 -36.40 -22.87 42.91
C PRO A 266 -35.44 -21.89 43.61
N TYR A 267 -35.07 -20.80 42.93
CA TYR A 267 -34.07 -19.83 43.39
C TYR A 267 -34.70 -18.59 44.08
N THR A 268 -36.03 -18.57 44.21
CA THR A 268 -36.78 -17.44 44.80
C THR A 268 -36.85 -17.51 46.33
N VAL A 269 -36.94 -16.35 46.99
CA VAL A 269 -37.11 -16.22 48.45
C VAL A 269 -38.31 -17.03 48.97
N ASP A 270 -39.45 -16.97 48.28
CA ASP A 270 -40.71 -17.59 48.73
C ASP A 270 -40.64 -19.13 48.68
N SER A 271 -39.98 -19.66 47.65
CA SER A 271 -39.66 -21.09 47.53
C SER A 271 -38.68 -21.54 48.62
N LEU A 272 -37.56 -20.84 48.77
CA LEU A 272 -36.48 -21.16 49.72
C LEU A 272 -36.89 -21.02 51.21
N ASN A 273 -37.94 -20.24 51.51
CA ASN A 273 -38.52 -20.12 52.84
C ASN A 273 -39.63 -21.15 53.13
N GLY A 274 -39.91 -22.06 52.20
CA GLY A 274 -40.91 -23.13 52.37
C GLY A 274 -42.36 -22.68 52.28
N GLN A 275 -42.62 -21.47 51.73
CA GLN A 275 -43.99 -21.01 51.45
C GLN A 275 -44.50 -21.52 50.10
N GLY A 276 -43.61 -21.95 49.20
CA GLY A 276 -43.90 -22.46 47.85
C GLY A 276 -44.32 -23.94 47.74
N HIS A 277 -45.03 -24.52 48.71
CA HIS A 277 -45.43 -25.94 48.65
C HIS A 277 -46.96 -26.15 48.76
N SER A 278 -47.68 -26.00 47.64
CA SER A 278 -48.94 -26.74 47.42
C SER A 278 -49.47 -26.82 45.98
N ASP A 279 -48.80 -26.31 44.93
CA ASP A 279 -49.30 -26.48 43.54
C ASP A 279 -48.17 -26.60 42.48
N PRO A 280 -48.10 -27.71 41.71
CA PRO A 280 -47.21 -27.84 40.56
C PRO A 280 -47.47 -26.85 39.40
N SER A 281 -48.57 -26.07 39.45
CA SER A 281 -48.87 -25.04 38.44
C SER A 281 -48.00 -23.77 38.54
N SER A 282 -47.22 -23.62 39.62
CA SER A 282 -46.54 -22.36 39.96
C SER A 282 -45.12 -22.20 39.39
N SER A 283 -44.79 -22.78 38.24
CA SER A 283 -43.44 -22.65 37.61
C SER A 283 -43.23 -21.26 36.98
N ASP A 284 -42.03 -20.69 37.07
CA ASP A 284 -41.69 -19.41 36.44
C ASP A 284 -40.66 -19.64 35.33
N LEU A 285 -41.18 -19.95 34.15
CA LEU A 285 -40.39 -20.41 33.02
C LEU A 285 -39.83 -19.25 32.20
N PHE A 286 -38.54 -19.34 31.90
CA PHE A 286 -37.79 -18.45 31.05
C PHE A 286 -37.17 -19.23 29.89
N GLU A 287 -37.16 -18.65 28.70
CA GLU A 287 -36.55 -19.24 27.50
C GLU A 287 -35.34 -18.45 27.05
N LEU A 288 -34.31 -19.16 26.58
CA LEU A 288 -33.12 -18.59 26.00
C LEU A 288 -33.47 -17.88 24.68
N VAL A 289 -33.22 -16.57 24.63
CA VAL A 289 -33.47 -15.70 23.48
C VAL A 289 -32.19 -15.12 22.88
N GLY A 290 -31.05 -15.25 23.55
CA GLY A 290 -29.77 -14.80 23.01
C GLY A 290 -28.56 -15.34 23.76
N VAL A 291 -27.46 -15.51 23.03
CA VAL A 291 -26.13 -15.89 23.54
C VAL A 291 -25.11 -14.95 22.95
N LEU A 292 -24.43 -14.19 23.80
CA LEU A 292 -23.29 -13.37 23.41
C LEU A 292 -22.01 -14.16 23.68
N VAL A 293 -21.23 -14.40 22.63
CA VAL A 293 -20.05 -15.26 22.62
C VAL A 293 -18.79 -14.41 22.58
N HIS A 294 -17.76 -14.85 23.30
CA HIS A 294 -16.44 -14.26 23.29
C HIS A 294 -15.40 -15.28 22.80
N SER A 295 -14.68 -14.94 21.72
CA SER A 295 -13.57 -15.72 21.16
C SER A 295 -12.23 -15.04 21.45
N GLY A 296 -11.22 -15.79 21.90
CA GLY A 296 -9.90 -15.23 22.24
C GLY A 296 -9.56 -15.32 23.74
N THR A 297 -8.58 -14.54 24.18
CA THR A 297 -8.01 -14.53 25.54
C THR A 297 -8.69 -13.48 26.42
N ALA A 298 -8.38 -13.44 27.73
CA ALA A 298 -8.94 -12.43 28.63
C ALA A 298 -8.39 -11.00 28.44
N GLU A 299 -7.38 -10.81 27.57
CA GLU A 299 -6.76 -9.53 27.25
C GLU A 299 -7.05 -9.07 25.81
N SER A 300 -7.34 -10.01 24.89
CA SER A 300 -7.64 -9.72 23.49
C SER A 300 -8.55 -10.80 22.90
N GLY A 301 -9.68 -10.37 22.35
CA GLY A 301 -10.62 -11.25 21.68
C GLY A 301 -11.60 -10.55 20.75
N HIS A 302 -12.66 -11.26 20.41
CA HIS A 302 -13.73 -10.84 19.51
C HIS A 302 -15.08 -11.27 20.07
N TYR A 303 -16.08 -10.40 19.97
CA TYR A 303 -17.44 -10.62 20.48
C TYR A 303 -18.47 -10.65 19.35
N TYR A 304 -19.40 -11.60 19.41
CA TYR A 304 -20.51 -11.74 18.47
C TYR A 304 -21.72 -12.35 19.18
N SER A 305 -22.89 -12.34 18.53
CA SER A 305 -24.16 -12.69 19.17
C SER A 305 -25.01 -13.64 18.34
N TYR A 306 -25.45 -14.74 18.95
CA TYR A 306 -26.58 -15.54 18.47
C TYR A 306 -27.86 -15.03 19.12
N VAL A 307 -28.92 -14.82 18.33
CA VAL A 307 -30.19 -14.26 18.82
C VAL A 307 -31.38 -14.98 18.21
N ARG A 308 -32.37 -15.33 19.03
CA ARG A 308 -33.63 -15.95 18.63
C ARG A 308 -34.63 -14.88 18.20
N GLU A 309 -35.38 -15.13 17.13
CA GLU A 309 -36.47 -14.24 16.75
C GLU A 309 -37.65 -14.35 17.73
N ARG A 310 -38.08 -13.21 18.28
CA ARG A 310 -39.13 -13.12 19.31
C ARG A 310 -40.54 -12.97 18.73
N GLY A 311 -40.71 -13.27 17.44
CA GLY A 311 -41.75 -12.66 16.62
C GLY A 311 -42.45 -13.54 15.59
N THR A 312 -41.83 -14.66 15.24
CA THR A 312 -42.38 -15.64 14.32
C THR A 312 -43.17 -16.69 15.08
N PRO A 313 -44.31 -17.18 14.55
CA PRO A 313 -45.02 -18.34 15.12
C PRO A 313 -44.10 -19.58 15.19
N ASP A 314 -43.18 -19.69 14.23
CA ASP A 314 -42.07 -20.61 14.26
C ASP A 314 -40.87 -19.96 14.97
N SER A 315 -40.92 -19.92 16.30
CA SER A 315 -39.90 -19.29 17.16
C SER A 315 -38.59 -20.10 17.27
N SER A 316 -38.37 -21.00 16.32
CA SER A 316 -37.17 -21.84 16.19
C SER A 316 -36.01 -21.13 15.47
N ARG A 317 -36.26 -20.00 14.80
CA ARG A 317 -35.26 -19.32 13.97
C ARG A 317 -34.28 -18.49 14.79
N TRP A 318 -32.99 -18.77 14.58
CA TRP A 318 -31.88 -18.01 15.15
C TRP A 318 -31.09 -17.28 14.07
N VAL A 319 -30.47 -16.18 14.50
CA VAL A 319 -29.68 -15.27 13.67
C VAL A 319 -28.34 -15.03 14.36
N GLU A 320 -27.26 -15.13 13.60
CA GLU A 320 -25.91 -14.75 14.01
C GLU A 320 -25.65 -13.30 13.60
N PHE A 321 -25.27 -12.46 14.55
CA PHE A 321 -24.78 -11.10 14.34
C PHE A 321 -23.29 -11.07 14.66
N ASN A 322 -22.47 -10.93 13.62
CA ASN A 322 -21.03 -10.85 13.70
C ASN A 322 -20.56 -9.58 12.99
N ASP A 323 -20.55 -8.47 13.73
CA ASP A 323 -20.34 -7.11 13.23
C ASP A 323 -21.17 -6.81 11.97
N ASP A 324 -20.51 -6.61 10.83
CA ASP A 324 -21.11 -6.20 9.56
C ASP A 324 -21.80 -7.37 8.81
N THR A 325 -21.76 -8.57 9.40
CA THR A 325 -22.23 -9.81 8.80
C THR A 325 -23.37 -10.37 9.64
N VAL A 326 -24.46 -10.75 8.96
CA VAL A 326 -25.62 -11.37 9.59
C VAL A 326 -26.00 -12.64 8.83
N SER A 327 -26.16 -13.74 9.57
CA SER A 327 -26.40 -15.10 9.05
C SER A 327 -27.64 -15.71 9.71
N SER A 328 -28.32 -16.65 9.05
CA SER A 328 -29.16 -17.61 9.78
C SER A 328 -28.25 -18.58 10.54
N TRP A 329 -28.58 -18.90 11.78
CA TRP A 329 -27.82 -19.85 12.61
C TRP A 329 -28.69 -21.04 13.03
N ASP A 330 -28.07 -22.20 13.17
CA ASP A 330 -28.74 -23.45 13.54
C ASP A 330 -28.58 -23.72 15.06
N PRO A 331 -29.67 -23.70 15.85
CA PRO A 331 -29.60 -23.95 17.28
C PRO A 331 -29.14 -25.36 17.67
N THR A 332 -29.08 -26.33 16.75
CA THR A 332 -28.44 -27.63 17.04
C THR A 332 -26.94 -27.51 17.31
N LEU A 333 -26.31 -26.42 16.86
CA LEU A 333 -24.90 -26.10 17.09
C LEU A 333 -24.63 -25.41 18.44
N MET A 334 -25.63 -25.27 19.33
CA MET A 334 -25.47 -24.58 20.61
C MET A 334 -24.31 -25.11 21.45
N GLU A 335 -24.24 -26.42 21.67
CA GLU A 335 -23.18 -27.05 22.48
C GLU A 335 -21.79 -26.88 21.84
N THR A 336 -21.68 -27.11 20.54
CA THR A 336 -20.41 -27.04 19.82
C THR A 336 -19.89 -25.59 19.77
N SER A 337 -20.76 -24.62 19.49
CA SER A 337 -20.42 -23.21 19.29
C SER A 337 -20.35 -22.35 20.57
N THR A 338 -20.93 -22.76 21.70
CA THR A 338 -21.12 -21.84 22.84
C THR A 338 -20.73 -22.37 24.22
N PHE A 339 -20.74 -23.68 24.49
CA PHE A 339 -20.53 -24.19 25.87
C PHE A 339 -19.06 -24.15 26.32
N GLY A 340 -18.10 -24.01 25.40
CA GLY A 340 -16.66 -24.19 25.67
C GLY A 340 -16.26 -25.67 25.72
N GLY A 341 -15.32 -26.00 26.58
CA GLY A 341 -14.73 -27.33 26.74
C GLY A 341 -13.63 -27.67 25.72
N PRO A 342 -13.11 -28.91 25.74
CA PRO A 342 -12.12 -29.38 24.77
C PRO A 342 -12.64 -29.29 23.34
N ASP A 343 -11.76 -28.92 22.40
CA ASP A 343 -12.08 -28.87 20.98
C ASP A 343 -11.88 -30.26 20.32
N PRO A 344 -12.96 -30.92 19.85
CA PRO A 344 -12.86 -32.22 19.21
C PRO A 344 -12.16 -32.17 17.84
N GLN A 345 -12.06 -31.01 17.17
CA GLN A 345 -11.43 -30.91 15.85
C GLN A 345 -9.90 -31.05 15.93
N ASN A 346 -9.28 -30.54 17.00
CA ASN A 346 -7.82 -30.65 17.21
C ASN A 346 -7.33 -32.08 17.50
N MET A 347 -8.23 -33.04 17.79
CA MET A 347 -7.84 -34.43 18.08
C MET A 347 -7.11 -35.14 16.94
N HIS A 348 -7.26 -34.68 15.68
CA HIS A 348 -6.66 -35.34 14.53
C HIS A 348 -5.27 -34.83 14.12
N ASP A 349 -4.92 -33.56 14.41
CA ASP A 349 -3.68 -32.95 13.93
C ASP A 349 -2.57 -32.76 14.99
N THR A 350 -2.90 -32.65 16.30
CA THR A 350 -1.92 -32.22 17.33
C THR A 350 -1.42 -33.32 18.26
N ASN A 351 -1.14 -34.51 17.73
CA ASN A 351 -0.36 -35.58 18.38
C ASN A 351 -0.84 -35.98 19.79
N GLY A 352 -2.14 -35.82 20.09
CA GLY A 352 -2.76 -36.14 21.38
C GLY A 352 -2.78 -35.03 22.43
N MET A 353 -2.36 -33.79 22.12
CA MET A 353 -2.59 -32.64 23.01
C MET A 353 -4.04 -32.15 22.94
N PHE A 354 -4.69 -32.04 24.10
CA PHE A 354 -6.00 -31.41 24.24
C PHE A 354 -5.86 -29.89 24.33
N PHE A 355 -6.59 -29.17 23.49
CA PHE A 355 -6.79 -27.72 23.59
C PHE A 355 -8.26 -27.44 23.82
N ASP A 356 -8.57 -26.53 24.74
CA ASP A 356 -9.93 -26.02 24.93
C ASP A 356 -10.31 -25.06 23.80
N LYS A 357 -11.59 -25.01 23.46
CA LYS A 357 -12.13 -24.04 22.51
C LYS A 357 -11.78 -22.62 22.96
N THR A 358 -11.27 -21.83 22.03
CA THR A 358 -10.95 -20.41 22.28
C THR A 358 -12.19 -19.53 22.40
N TYR A 359 -13.38 -20.06 22.04
CA TYR A 359 -14.67 -19.37 22.05
C TYR A 359 -15.67 -20.04 23.00
N SER A 360 -16.44 -19.21 23.71
CA SER A 360 -17.47 -19.65 24.65
C SER A 360 -18.45 -18.51 24.97
N ALA A 361 -19.66 -18.87 25.38
CA ALA A 361 -20.69 -17.93 25.84
C ALA A 361 -20.16 -17.09 27.02
N TYR A 362 -20.40 -15.79 26.95
CA TYR A 362 -20.00 -14.80 27.95
C TYR A 362 -21.21 -14.18 28.66
N MET A 363 -22.30 -13.91 27.92
CA MET A 363 -23.58 -13.49 28.49
C MET A 363 -24.73 -14.25 27.85
N LEU A 364 -25.72 -14.63 28.67
CA LEU A 364 -26.94 -15.31 28.23
C LEU A 364 -28.14 -14.39 28.45
N PHE A 365 -29.02 -14.33 27.46
CA PHE A 365 -30.25 -13.54 27.51
C PHE A 365 -31.44 -14.50 27.52
N TYR A 366 -32.25 -14.41 28.58
CA TYR A 366 -33.48 -15.17 28.76
C TYR A 366 -34.67 -14.23 28.82
N GLN A 367 -35.86 -14.68 28.38
CA GLN A 367 -37.11 -13.94 28.52
C GLN A 367 -38.21 -14.85 29.08
N ARG A 368 -39.07 -14.30 29.95
CA ARG A 368 -40.18 -15.02 30.58
C ARG A 368 -41.14 -15.56 29.51
N SER A 369 -41.50 -16.84 29.57
CA SER A 369 -42.31 -17.50 28.53
C SER A 369 -43.70 -16.87 28.37
N SER A 370 -44.33 -16.37 29.44
CA SER A 370 -45.61 -15.64 29.33
C SER A 370 -45.47 -14.37 28.50
N ASN A 371 -44.45 -13.54 28.77
CA ASN A 371 -44.19 -12.30 28.05
C ASN A 371 -43.81 -12.57 26.57
N LEU A 372 -43.09 -13.66 26.29
CA LEU A 372 -42.83 -14.12 24.91
C LEU A 372 -44.12 -14.47 24.16
N VAL A 373 -45.02 -15.26 24.76
CA VAL A 373 -46.30 -15.64 24.15
C VAL A 373 -47.20 -14.40 23.94
N GLU A 374 -47.25 -13.47 24.89
CA GLU A 374 -47.96 -12.20 24.72
C GLU A 374 -47.38 -11.36 23.57
N THR A 375 -46.04 -11.27 23.47
CA THR A 375 -45.35 -10.57 22.38
C THR A 375 -45.71 -11.19 21.03
N GLN A 376 -45.61 -12.52 20.89
CA GLN A 376 -45.97 -13.25 19.67
C GLN A 376 -47.44 -13.07 19.29
N ALA A 377 -48.36 -13.17 20.26
CA ALA A 377 -49.79 -12.98 20.03
C ALA A 377 -50.12 -11.55 19.56
N SER A 378 -49.44 -10.54 20.12
CA SER A 378 -49.62 -9.14 19.72
C SER A 378 -49.18 -8.86 18.28
N VAL A 379 -48.17 -9.58 17.77
CA VAL A 379 -47.59 -9.33 16.44
C VAL A 379 -48.10 -10.27 15.35
N ALA A 380 -48.67 -11.43 15.69
CA ALA A 380 -49.28 -12.36 14.72
C ALA A 380 -50.33 -11.72 13.80
N THR A 381 -50.94 -10.59 14.21
CA THR A 381 -51.90 -9.79 13.42
C THR A 381 -51.26 -8.93 12.32
N THR A 382 -49.94 -8.72 12.36
CA THR A 382 -49.20 -7.74 11.53
C THR A 382 -48.13 -8.42 10.65
N ALA A 383 -48.14 -9.75 10.56
CA ALA A 383 -47.10 -10.53 9.89
C ALA A 383 -47.08 -10.31 8.36
N GLY A 384 -46.00 -9.70 7.87
CA GLY A 384 -45.59 -9.71 6.46
C GLY A 384 -44.31 -10.52 6.26
N GLU A 385 -43.79 -10.56 5.03
CA GLU A 385 -42.52 -11.21 4.72
C GLU A 385 -41.33 -10.37 5.24
N GLY A 386 -40.91 -10.60 6.49
CA GLY A 386 -39.66 -10.06 7.04
C GLY A 386 -39.70 -9.82 8.56
N PRO A 387 -38.61 -9.28 9.13
CA PRO A 387 -38.53 -8.92 10.54
C PRO A 387 -39.60 -7.92 10.96
N ILE A 388 -40.08 -8.07 12.19
CA ILE A 388 -41.04 -7.15 12.82
C ILE A 388 -40.45 -5.75 12.90
N LYS A 389 -41.29 -4.76 12.60
CA LYS A 389 -40.98 -3.34 12.70
C LYS A 389 -41.76 -2.71 13.85
N CYS A 390 -41.06 -1.97 14.70
CA CYS A 390 -41.66 -1.02 15.64
C CYS A 390 -41.94 0.31 14.91
N ASP A 391 -42.78 1.16 15.49
CA ASP A 391 -42.95 2.52 14.98
C ASP A 391 -41.64 3.32 15.13
N VAL A 392 -41.37 4.15 14.12
CA VAL A 392 -40.19 5.02 14.01
C VAL A 392 -40.70 6.42 13.67
N ASP A 393 -40.09 7.45 14.25
CA ASP A 393 -40.40 8.85 13.99
C ASP A 393 -40.50 9.14 12.47
N PRO A 394 -41.63 9.69 11.96
CA PRO A 394 -41.86 9.79 10.51
C PRO A 394 -40.78 10.57 9.73
N PRO A 395 -40.24 11.71 10.21
CA PRO A 395 -39.09 12.37 9.61
C PRO A 395 -37.87 11.47 9.43
N LEU A 396 -37.47 10.73 10.49
CA LEU A 396 -36.35 9.79 10.42
C LEU A 396 -36.63 8.66 9.41
N LYS A 397 -37.86 8.13 9.41
CA LYS A 397 -38.28 7.06 8.51
C LYS A 397 -38.26 7.48 7.03
N GLU A 398 -38.74 8.68 6.70
CA GLU A 398 -38.70 9.19 5.33
C GLU A 398 -37.26 9.50 4.88
N HIS A 399 -36.41 10.01 5.78
CA HIS A 399 -35.00 10.22 5.50
C HIS A 399 -34.27 8.91 5.14
N ILE A 400 -34.45 7.85 5.94
CA ILE A 400 -33.90 6.52 5.65
C ILE A 400 -34.49 5.96 4.34
N LEU A 401 -35.76 6.23 4.04
CA LEU A 401 -36.39 5.81 2.79
C LEU A 401 -35.76 6.49 1.56
N GLU A 402 -35.42 7.79 1.62
CA GLU A 402 -34.67 8.48 0.56
C GLU A 402 -33.24 7.96 0.39
N GLU A 403 -32.52 7.72 1.48
CA GLU A 403 -31.19 7.09 1.41
C GLU A 403 -31.26 5.67 0.82
N ASN A 404 -32.28 4.89 1.17
CA ASN A 404 -32.58 3.59 0.58
C ASN A 404 -32.88 3.69 -0.92
N LYS A 405 -33.67 4.67 -1.38
CA LYS A 405 -33.94 4.91 -2.82
C LYS A 405 -32.63 5.17 -3.57
N ILE A 406 -31.74 6.01 -3.02
CA ILE A 406 -30.42 6.32 -3.59
C ILE A 406 -29.49 5.09 -3.59
N PHE A 407 -29.46 4.34 -2.49
CA PHE A 407 -28.69 3.10 -2.38
C PHE A 407 -29.16 2.03 -3.37
N LEU A 408 -30.46 1.81 -3.51
CA LEU A 408 -31.02 0.85 -4.47
C LEU A 408 -30.72 1.25 -5.92
N ARG A 409 -30.80 2.55 -6.26
CA ARG A 409 -30.37 3.04 -7.59
C ARG A 409 -28.91 2.66 -7.87
N ARG A 410 -28.00 2.94 -6.92
CA ARG A 410 -26.59 2.52 -7.00
C ARG A 410 -26.47 1.00 -7.18
N HIS A 411 -27.12 0.21 -6.33
CA HIS A 411 -27.11 -1.26 -6.40
C HIS A 411 -27.57 -1.81 -7.77
N CYS A 412 -28.57 -1.19 -8.40
CA CYS A 412 -29.04 -1.55 -9.74
C CYS A 412 -28.07 -1.14 -10.86
N LEU A 413 -27.31 -0.04 -10.72
CA LEU A 413 -26.32 0.36 -11.72
C LEU A 413 -25.19 -0.67 -11.88
N PHE A 414 -24.79 -1.29 -10.77
CA PHE A 414 -23.80 -2.38 -10.71
C PHE A 414 -24.36 -3.75 -11.13
N ASP A 415 -25.60 -3.84 -11.62
CA ASP A 415 -26.12 -5.08 -12.17
C ASP A 415 -25.37 -5.48 -13.46
N HIS A 416 -25.05 -6.77 -13.58
CA HIS A 416 -24.37 -7.32 -14.75
C HIS A 416 -25.21 -7.13 -16.02
N SER A 417 -26.54 -7.22 -15.90
CA SER A 417 -27.52 -7.02 -16.97
C SER A 417 -27.57 -5.56 -17.44
N HIS A 418 -27.45 -4.61 -16.50
CA HIS A 418 -27.37 -3.19 -16.82
C HIS A 418 -26.07 -2.87 -17.59
N THR A 419 -24.95 -3.45 -17.16
CA THR A 419 -23.66 -3.30 -17.85
C THR A 419 -23.70 -3.90 -19.27
N PHE A 420 -24.32 -5.07 -19.46
CA PHE A 420 -24.55 -5.64 -20.79
C PHE A 420 -25.48 -4.77 -21.66
N PHE A 421 -26.55 -4.22 -21.09
CA PHE A 421 -27.46 -3.31 -21.79
C PHE A 421 -26.74 -2.08 -22.32
N VAL A 422 -25.87 -1.45 -21.52
CA VAL A 422 -25.05 -0.30 -21.95
C VAL A 422 -24.12 -0.68 -23.13
N GLN A 423 -23.50 -1.86 -23.12
CA GLN A 423 -22.70 -2.35 -24.25
C GLN A 423 -23.52 -2.48 -25.53
N GLN A 424 -24.72 -3.04 -25.46
CA GLN A 424 -25.60 -3.18 -26.62
C GLN A 424 -26.08 -1.80 -27.12
N CYS A 425 -26.46 -0.89 -26.24
CA CYS A 425 -26.81 0.48 -26.60
C CYS A 425 -25.67 1.22 -27.30
N PHE A 426 -24.45 1.10 -26.78
CA PHE A 426 -23.24 1.69 -27.37
C PHE A 426 -22.95 1.10 -28.76
N GLY A 427 -22.88 -0.22 -28.87
CA GLY A 427 -22.59 -0.92 -30.13
C GLY A 427 -23.60 -0.59 -31.24
N HIS A 428 -24.90 -0.55 -30.92
CA HIS A 428 -25.94 -0.15 -31.87
C HIS A 428 -25.81 1.32 -32.27
N ALA A 429 -25.55 2.23 -31.32
CA ALA A 429 -25.43 3.66 -31.62
C ALA A 429 -24.22 3.97 -32.54
N ILE A 430 -23.06 3.34 -32.28
CA ILE A 430 -21.88 3.47 -33.15
C ILE A 430 -22.17 2.91 -34.56
N ALA A 431 -22.75 1.70 -34.66
CA ALA A 431 -23.07 1.08 -35.95
C ALA A 431 -24.13 1.85 -36.76
N LEU A 432 -25.08 2.52 -36.09
CA LEU A 432 -26.04 3.43 -36.74
C LEU A 432 -25.35 4.71 -37.22
N GLY A 433 -24.47 5.31 -36.41
CA GLY A 433 -23.68 6.48 -36.78
C GLY A 433 -22.79 6.21 -38.00
N GLU A 434 -22.10 5.07 -38.04
CA GLU A 434 -21.30 4.64 -39.21
C GLU A 434 -22.16 4.51 -40.48
N LYS A 435 -23.27 3.77 -40.41
CA LYS A 435 -24.20 3.60 -41.56
C LYS A 435 -24.82 4.92 -42.03
N GLY A 436 -25.13 5.82 -41.10
CA GLY A 436 -25.66 7.15 -41.38
C GLY A 436 -24.65 8.03 -42.11
N THR A 437 -23.44 8.17 -41.56
CA THR A 437 -22.36 8.98 -42.17
C THR A 437 -21.98 8.50 -43.57
N SER A 438 -21.95 7.18 -43.82
CA SER A 438 -21.65 6.63 -45.16
C SER A 438 -22.77 6.86 -46.19
N LYS A 439 -24.04 6.88 -45.78
CA LYS A 439 -25.18 7.18 -46.67
C LYS A 439 -25.32 8.69 -46.95
N SER A 440 -25.04 9.51 -45.94
CA SER A 440 -25.03 10.98 -46.05
C SER A 440 -24.06 11.45 -47.14
N LYS A 441 -22.85 10.89 -47.22
CA LYS A 441 -21.85 11.19 -48.28
C LYS A 441 -22.26 10.87 -49.73
N LEU A 442 -23.47 10.36 -49.97
CA LEU A 442 -23.98 9.93 -51.28
C LEU A 442 -25.27 10.68 -51.73
N ALA A 443 -25.68 11.74 -51.03
CA ALA A 443 -26.92 12.48 -51.30
C ALA A 443 -26.74 14.02 -51.30
N ASP A 444 -27.70 14.74 -51.89
CA ASP A 444 -27.70 16.20 -52.12
C ASP A 444 -27.36 17.05 -50.89
N GLU A 445 -26.64 18.16 -51.13
CA GLU A 445 -25.84 18.89 -50.12
C GLU A 445 -26.67 19.58 -49.02
N ASP A 446 -27.79 20.23 -49.34
CA ASP A 446 -28.53 21.09 -48.38
C ASP A 446 -29.35 20.33 -47.33
N ALA A 447 -29.86 19.13 -47.65
CA ALA A 447 -30.59 18.27 -46.70
C ALA A 447 -29.65 17.39 -45.85
N ASN A 448 -28.34 17.48 -46.12
CA ASN A 448 -27.34 16.53 -45.64
C ASN A 448 -26.78 16.90 -44.26
N ASP A 449 -26.51 18.20 -44.05
CA ASP A 449 -25.85 18.73 -42.86
C ASP A 449 -26.60 18.41 -41.56
N GLY A 450 -27.93 18.56 -41.54
CA GLY A 450 -28.75 18.23 -40.37
C GLY A 450 -28.72 16.75 -39.98
N ASN A 451 -28.75 15.85 -40.97
CA ASN A 451 -28.67 14.41 -40.73
C ASN A 451 -27.25 13.98 -40.30
N LEU A 452 -26.21 14.55 -40.93
CA LEU A 452 -24.82 14.28 -40.58
C LEU A 452 -24.53 14.68 -39.12
N LYS A 453 -24.93 15.90 -38.73
CA LYS A 453 -24.84 16.41 -37.35
C LYS A 453 -25.61 15.52 -36.37
N ALA A 454 -26.79 15.02 -36.72
CA ALA A 454 -27.54 14.09 -35.88
C ALA A 454 -26.77 12.77 -35.64
N PHE A 455 -26.14 12.19 -36.66
CA PHE A 455 -25.32 10.98 -36.50
C PHE A 455 -24.03 11.22 -35.71
N GLN A 456 -23.38 12.38 -35.86
CA GLN A 456 -22.23 12.76 -35.05
C GLN A 456 -22.61 12.96 -33.58
N ASN A 457 -23.72 13.65 -33.30
CA ASN A 457 -24.26 13.81 -31.96
C ASN A 457 -24.64 12.47 -31.32
N LEU A 458 -25.20 11.52 -32.09
CA LEU A 458 -25.47 10.16 -31.60
C LEU A 458 -24.19 9.44 -31.16
N LYS A 459 -23.09 9.52 -31.95
CA LYS A 459 -21.79 8.97 -31.54
C LYS A 459 -21.25 9.63 -30.28
N LYS A 460 -21.33 10.97 -30.18
CA LYS A 460 -20.89 11.72 -28.98
C LYS A 460 -21.64 11.27 -27.73
N VAL A 461 -22.97 11.25 -27.76
CA VAL A 461 -23.81 10.81 -26.63
C VAL A 461 -23.56 9.34 -26.27
N ALA A 462 -23.32 8.48 -27.26
CA ALA A 462 -22.95 7.09 -27.02
C ALA A 462 -21.59 6.95 -26.33
N MET A 463 -20.58 7.72 -26.76
CA MET A 463 -19.27 7.77 -26.10
C MET A 463 -19.40 8.30 -24.66
N GLU A 464 -20.14 9.38 -24.43
CA GLU A 464 -20.37 9.91 -23.08
C GLU A 464 -21.07 8.90 -22.17
N LEU A 465 -22.08 8.18 -22.66
CA LEU A 465 -22.74 7.11 -21.91
C LEU A 465 -21.77 5.97 -21.56
N ALA A 466 -20.99 5.50 -22.54
CA ALA A 466 -20.06 4.39 -22.35
C ALA A 466 -18.89 4.76 -21.42
N LEU A 467 -18.38 5.99 -21.50
CA LEU A 467 -17.32 6.49 -20.62
C LEU A 467 -17.81 6.75 -19.20
N SER A 468 -19.02 7.31 -19.05
CA SER A 468 -19.64 7.47 -17.74
C SER A 468 -19.90 6.13 -17.07
N HIS A 469 -20.37 5.11 -17.82
CA HIS A 469 -20.54 3.76 -17.27
C HIS A 469 -19.20 3.08 -16.98
N PHE A 470 -18.17 3.35 -17.79
CA PHE A 470 -16.82 2.85 -17.55
C PHE A 470 -16.25 3.38 -16.24
N ASP A 471 -16.28 4.70 -16.01
CA ASP A 471 -15.66 5.34 -14.83
C ASP A 471 -16.47 5.17 -13.52
N GLN A 472 -17.79 5.09 -13.62
CA GLN A 472 -18.69 5.03 -12.45
C GLN A 472 -19.03 3.60 -12.03
N VAL A 473 -19.02 2.64 -12.96
CA VAL A 473 -19.49 1.27 -12.70
C VAL A 473 -18.40 0.25 -13.01
N VAL A 474 -17.94 0.16 -14.26
CA VAL A 474 -17.04 -0.94 -14.70
C VAL A 474 -15.73 -0.95 -13.92
N THR A 475 -15.10 0.21 -13.75
CA THR A 475 -13.82 0.33 -13.02
C THR A 475 -13.96 0.41 -11.49
N ARG A 476 -15.19 0.32 -10.97
CA ARG A 476 -15.50 0.34 -9.54
C ARG A 476 -16.10 -0.97 -9.02
N ALA A 477 -16.65 -1.81 -9.89
CA ALA A 477 -17.14 -3.13 -9.52
C ALA A 477 -16.01 -4.00 -8.96
N LYS A 478 -16.30 -4.81 -7.94
CA LYS A 478 -15.39 -5.87 -7.49
C LYS A 478 -15.06 -6.82 -8.66
N ASP A 479 -13.81 -7.28 -8.71
CA ASP A 479 -13.24 -8.19 -9.73
C ASP A 479 -13.30 -7.68 -11.20
N THR A 480 -13.94 -6.53 -11.45
CA THR A 480 -14.01 -5.82 -12.73
C THR A 480 -14.40 -6.68 -13.95
N PRO A 481 -15.42 -7.56 -13.86
CA PRO A 481 -15.66 -8.64 -14.83
C PRO A 481 -15.88 -8.20 -16.29
N PHE A 482 -16.23 -6.93 -16.53
CA PHE A 482 -16.44 -6.37 -17.86
C PHE A 482 -15.29 -5.48 -18.38
N LEU A 483 -14.18 -5.35 -17.63
CA LEU A 483 -13.06 -4.46 -17.98
C LEU A 483 -12.50 -4.75 -19.39
N GLY A 484 -12.24 -6.02 -19.70
CA GLY A 484 -11.71 -6.44 -21.01
C GLY A 484 -12.68 -6.20 -22.18
N THR A 485 -13.99 -6.34 -21.95
CA THR A 485 -14.99 -6.13 -23.01
C THR A 485 -15.27 -4.65 -23.25
N PHE A 486 -15.41 -3.83 -22.19
CA PHE A 486 -15.57 -2.37 -22.32
C PHE A 486 -14.34 -1.70 -22.93
N SER A 487 -13.15 -2.05 -22.47
CA SER A 487 -11.90 -1.47 -22.99
C SER A 487 -11.70 -1.77 -24.48
N SER A 488 -12.00 -3.01 -24.91
CA SER A 488 -12.00 -3.37 -26.33
C SER A 488 -13.03 -2.59 -27.15
N LEU A 489 -14.27 -2.45 -26.66
CA LEU A 489 -15.32 -1.67 -27.33
C LEU A 489 -14.93 -0.19 -27.50
N LEU A 490 -14.47 0.45 -26.42
CA LEU A 490 -14.03 1.85 -26.45
C LEU A 490 -12.79 2.03 -27.35
N ARG A 491 -11.79 1.15 -27.26
CA ARG A 491 -10.59 1.15 -28.13
C ARG A 491 -10.98 1.03 -29.61
N GLN A 492 -11.91 0.14 -29.94
CA GLN A 492 -12.38 -0.01 -31.32
C GLN A 492 -13.12 1.23 -31.83
N ALA A 493 -13.94 1.87 -30.98
CA ALA A 493 -14.65 3.10 -31.36
C ALA A 493 -13.69 4.28 -31.60
N ILE A 494 -12.68 4.45 -30.74
CA ILE A 494 -11.59 5.43 -30.91
C ILE A 494 -10.87 5.22 -32.25
N MET A 495 -10.42 3.99 -32.53
CA MET A 495 -9.63 3.68 -33.72
C MET A 495 -10.41 3.77 -35.05
N LYS A 496 -11.73 3.58 -35.03
CA LYS A 496 -12.58 3.60 -36.23
C LYS A 496 -13.14 4.99 -36.56
N SER A 497 -13.23 5.90 -35.59
CA SER A 497 -13.95 7.16 -35.75
C SER A 497 -13.28 8.29 -34.99
N SER A 498 -12.72 9.25 -35.72
CA SER A 498 -12.11 10.46 -35.16
C SER A 498 -13.06 11.28 -34.30
N ASP A 499 -14.36 11.32 -34.64
CA ASP A 499 -15.43 11.89 -33.78
C ASP A 499 -15.42 11.27 -32.36
N CYS A 500 -15.20 9.95 -32.26
CA CYS A 500 -15.23 9.21 -31.00
C CYS A 500 -13.94 9.41 -30.20
N ALA A 501 -12.79 9.51 -30.88
CA ALA A 501 -11.52 9.89 -30.26
C ALA A 501 -11.58 11.32 -29.69
N LEU A 502 -12.17 12.27 -30.43
CA LEU A 502 -12.38 13.63 -29.97
C LEU A 502 -13.36 13.69 -28.78
N ALA A 503 -14.47 12.95 -28.85
CA ALA A 503 -15.42 12.84 -27.73
C ALA A 503 -14.76 12.25 -26.47
N TYR A 504 -13.88 11.25 -26.62
CA TYR A 504 -13.10 10.68 -25.51
C TYR A 504 -12.20 11.73 -24.85
N CYS A 505 -11.46 12.52 -25.64
CA CYS A 505 -10.62 13.59 -25.11
C CYS A 505 -11.45 14.65 -24.37
N ARG A 506 -12.55 15.12 -24.98
CA ARG A 506 -13.45 16.14 -24.40
C ARG A 506 -14.18 15.67 -23.13
N TYR A 507 -14.44 14.37 -23.00
CA TYR A 507 -15.02 13.81 -21.78
C TYR A 507 -14.13 14.06 -20.55
N PHE A 508 -12.82 13.78 -20.66
CA PHE A 508 -11.90 13.97 -19.53
C PHE A 508 -11.43 15.41 -19.36
N ASP A 509 -11.35 16.19 -20.44
CA ASP A 509 -11.12 17.65 -20.45
C ASP A 509 -12.16 18.40 -19.59
N THR A 510 -13.42 17.97 -19.64
CA THR A 510 -14.49 18.52 -18.78
C THR A 510 -14.61 17.84 -17.41
N ARG A 511 -13.90 16.72 -17.18
CA ARG A 511 -14.05 15.85 -15.99
C ARG A 511 -12.70 15.40 -15.43
N HIS A 512 -11.80 16.35 -15.17
CA HIS A 512 -10.47 16.07 -14.62
C HIS A 512 -10.49 15.16 -13.37
N ALA A 513 -11.50 15.31 -12.50
CA ALA A 513 -11.68 14.49 -11.31
C ALA A 513 -12.03 13.01 -11.61
N SER A 514 -12.78 12.73 -12.69
CA SER A 514 -13.02 11.36 -13.17
C SER A 514 -11.71 10.73 -13.66
N PHE A 515 -10.92 11.46 -14.47
CA PHE A 515 -9.62 10.96 -14.93
C PHE A 515 -8.64 10.73 -13.77
N ARG A 516 -8.63 11.61 -12.75
CA ARG A 516 -7.91 11.38 -11.48
C ARG A 516 -8.37 10.12 -10.77
N SER A 517 -9.69 9.85 -10.76
CA SER A 517 -10.25 8.65 -10.16
C SER A 517 -9.72 7.39 -10.83
N LEU A 518 -9.66 7.39 -12.17
CA LEU A 518 -9.15 6.29 -12.99
C LEU A 518 -7.63 6.11 -12.90
N LEU A 519 -6.85 7.17 -13.10
CA LEU A 519 -5.39 7.10 -13.30
C LEU A 519 -4.57 7.20 -12.00
N GLN A 520 -5.07 7.88 -10.96
CA GLN A 520 -4.33 8.06 -9.70
C GLN A 520 -4.96 7.34 -8.50
N ARG A 521 -6.29 7.39 -8.36
CA ARG A 521 -6.98 6.87 -7.16
C ARG A 521 -7.28 5.38 -7.23
N ASN A 522 -7.55 4.83 -8.42
CA ASN A 522 -7.93 3.42 -8.54
C ASN A 522 -6.88 2.50 -7.89
N GLN A 523 -7.34 1.50 -7.14
CA GLN A 523 -6.44 0.60 -6.42
C GLN A 523 -5.80 -0.41 -7.38
N ASP A 524 -6.54 -0.81 -8.39
CA ASP A 524 -6.11 -1.70 -9.47
C ASP A 524 -5.07 -1.01 -10.37
N VAL A 525 -3.94 -1.67 -10.58
CA VAL A 525 -2.84 -1.20 -11.45
C VAL A 525 -3.17 -1.35 -12.93
N GLU A 526 -3.91 -2.38 -13.32
CA GLU A 526 -4.30 -2.61 -14.71
C GLU A 526 -5.23 -1.51 -15.18
N ILE A 527 -6.18 -1.08 -14.34
CA ILE A 527 -7.09 0.03 -14.67
C ILE A 527 -6.32 1.35 -14.82
N ARG A 528 -5.37 1.66 -13.93
CA ARG A 528 -4.54 2.87 -14.05
C ARG A 528 -3.75 2.86 -15.36
N ALA A 529 -3.04 1.76 -15.63
CA ALA A 529 -2.22 1.62 -16.84
C ALA A 529 -3.05 1.63 -18.13
N LEU A 530 -4.23 0.97 -18.13
CA LEU A 530 -5.19 0.97 -19.22
C LEU A 530 -5.72 2.37 -19.51
N SER A 531 -6.11 3.12 -18.46
CA SER A 531 -6.70 4.45 -18.59
C SER A 531 -5.71 5.44 -19.23
N GLY A 532 -4.44 5.41 -18.81
CA GLY A 532 -3.38 6.19 -19.45
C GLY A 532 -3.19 5.82 -20.93
N LYS A 533 -3.05 4.52 -21.24
CA LYS A 533 -2.87 4.02 -22.62
C LYS A 533 -4.05 4.32 -23.53
N MET A 534 -5.29 4.22 -23.04
CA MET A 534 -6.50 4.53 -23.82
C MET A 534 -6.64 6.02 -24.09
N PHE A 535 -6.31 6.87 -23.11
CA PHE A 535 -6.29 8.32 -23.28
C PHE A 535 -5.25 8.74 -24.33
N LEU A 536 -4.02 8.20 -24.25
CA LEU A 536 -2.99 8.49 -25.24
C LEU A 536 -3.35 8.02 -26.65
N LEU A 537 -3.99 6.86 -26.79
CA LEU A 537 -4.50 6.39 -28.07
C LEU A 537 -5.52 7.35 -28.70
N ALA A 538 -6.42 7.93 -27.88
CA ALA A 538 -7.37 8.92 -28.35
C ALA A 538 -6.68 10.23 -28.77
N VAL A 539 -5.74 10.71 -27.97
CA VAL A 539 -4.93 11.92 -28.24
C VAL A 539 -4.13 11.76 -29.54
N GLU A 540 -3.44 10.63 -29.74
CA GLU A 540 -2.68 10.32 -30.96
C GLU A 540 -3.58 10.18 -32.20
N HIS A 541 -4.74 9.54 -32.04
CA HIS A 541 -5.71 9.41 -33.15
C HIS A 541 -6.30 10.78 -33.54
N VAL A 542 -6.62 11.66 -32.59
CA VAL A 542 -7.07 13.04 -32.91
C VAL A 542 -5.94 13.84 -33.55
N ARG A 543 -4.70 13.75 -33.06
CA ARG A 543 -3.55 14.44 -33.65
C ARG A 543 -3.35 14.08 -35.12
N SER A 544 -3.44 12.79 -35.45
CA SER A 544 -3.21 12.28 -36.80
C SER A 544 -4.40 12.49 -37.75
N SER A 545 -5.64 12.40 -37.26
CA SER A 545 -6.85 12.50 -38.10
C SER A 545 -7.50 13.89 -38.14
N LEU A 546 -7.33 14.71 -37.10
CA LEU A 546 -7.97 16.02 -36.91
C LEU A 546 -6.97 17.07 -36.37
N PRO A 547 -5.84 17.34 -37.05
CA PRO A 547 -4.80 18.25 -36.55
C PRO A 547 -5.31 19.67 -36.26
N GLY A 548 -6.35 20.13 -36.95
CA GLY A 548 -7.01 21.41 -36.67
C GLY A 548 -7.65 21.48 -35.27
N HIS A 549 -8.31 20.40 -34.81
CA HIS A 549 -8.83 20.33 -33.44
C HIS A 549 -7.74 20.03 -32.41
N TYR A 550 -6.61 19.46 -32.85
CA TYR A 550 -5.51 19.12 -31.98
C TYR A 550 -4.65 20.31 -31.59
N TYR A 551 -4.30 21.18 -32.56
CA TYR A 551 -3.38 22.31 -32.36
C TYR A 551 -4.05 23.70 -32.44
N SER A 552 -5.19 23.85 -33.12
CA SER A 552 -5.83 25.17 -33.25
C SER A 552 -6.91 25.34 -32.19
N ARG A 553 -6.94 26.52 -31.56
CA ARG A 553 -8.20 27.06 -31.03
C ARG A 553 -9.21 27.16 -32.19
N GLY A 554 -10.45 26.76 -31.96
CA GLY A 554 -11.48 26.81 -32.99
C GLY A 554 -11.74 28.24 -33.43
N SER A 555 -11.50 28.56 -34.70
CA SER A 555 -11.82 29.88 -35.24
C SER A 555 -13.34 30.05 -35.36
N LEU A 556 -13.95 30.73 -34.40
CA LEU A 556 -15.34 31.20 -34.48
C LEU A 556 -15.47 32.26 -35.58
N THR A 557 -15.76 31.84 -36.80
CA THR A 557 -16.36 32.73 -37.81
C THR A 557 -17.77 33.07 -37.35
N ILE A 558 -17.91 34.24 -36.73
CA ILE A 558 -19.19 34.78 -36.29
C ILE A 558 -20.07 35.04 -37.52
N VAL A 559 -21.05 34.16 -37.75
CA VAL A 559 -22.25 34.53 -38.52
C VAL A 559 -23.18 35.23 -37.54
N SER A 560 -23.22 36.56 -37.61
CA SER A 560 -24.06 37.38 -36.75
C SER A 560 -25.54 37.26 -37.14
N SER A 561 -26.21 36.21 -36.68
CA SER A 561 -27.68 36.13 -36.68
C SER A 561 -28.23 36.75 -35.39
N SER A 562 -28.78 37.95 -35.51
CA SER A 562 -29.26 38.76 -34.39
C SER A 562 -30.61 38.28 -33.83
N SER A 563 -30.61 37.59 -32.69
CA SER A 563 -31.74 37.58 -31.73
C SER A 563 -31.43 36.76 -30.47
N GLY A 564 -31.61 37.34 -29.28
CA GLY A 564 -31.67 36.61 -28.01
C GLY A 564 -30.55 36.97 -27.03
N GLU A 565 -30.94 37.31 -25.81
CA GLU A 565 -30.03 37.53 -24.68
C GLU A 565 -29.64 36.16 -24.10
N GLU A 566 -28.43 35.69 -24.38
CA GLU A 566 -27.80 34.57 -23.67
C GLU A 566 -26.79 35.11 -22.64
N SER A 567 -26.61 34.38 -21.53
CA SER A 567 -25.87 34.91 -20.38
C SER A 567 -24.36 34.96 -20.61
N SER A 568 -23.70 36.01 -20.11
CA SER A 568 -22.25 36.21 -20.30
C SER A 568 -21.40 35.08 -19.71
N GLU A 569 -21.88 34.42 -18.65
CA GLU A 569 -21.16 33.32 -17.98
C GLU A 569 -21.22 32.00 -18.77
N GLU A 570 -22.34 31.71 -19.44
CA GLU A 570 -22.45 30.54 -20.33
C GLU A 570 -21.57 30.71 -21.57
N TRP A 571 -21.47 31.94 -22.09
CA TRP A 571 -20.57 32.27 -23.21
C TRP A 571 -19.09 32.18 -22.84
N GLU A 572 -18.69 32.59 -21.64
CA GLU A 572 -17.30 32.43 -21.17
C GLU A 572 -16.95 30.94 -20.96
N GLN A 573 -17.83 30.14 -20.35
CA GLN A 573 -17.63 28.69 -20.21
C GLN A 573 -17.60 27.96 -21.55
N ALA A 574 -18.41 28.39 -22.54
CA ALA A 574 -18.38 27.86 -23.89
C ALA A 574 -17.08 28.23 -24.65
N LEU A 575 -16.48 29.39 -24.39
CA LEU A 575 -15.17 29.77 -24.93
C LEU A 575 -14.02 29.00 -24.27
N GLU A 576 -14.07 28.75 -22.96
CA GLU A 576 -13.11 27.88 -22.27
C GLU A 576 -13.15 26.45 -22.83
N ALA A 577 -14.35 25.92 -23.10
CA ALA A 577 -14.55 24.58 -23.68
C ALA A 577 -14.00 24.39 -25.13
N LEU A 578 -13.49 25.45 -25.77
CA LEU A 578 -13.00 25.43 -27.15
C LEU A 578 -11.47 25.61 -27.30
N HIS A 579 -10.70 25.42 -26.23
CA HIS A 579 -9.25 25.20 -26.30
C HIS A 579 -8.89 23.91 -27.04
N SER A 580 -7.66 23.77 -27.53
CA SER A 580 -7.25 22.63 -28.37
C SER A 580 -7.11 21.33 -27.58
N VAL A 581 -7.01 20.17 -28.24
CA VAL A 581 -6.82 18.89 -27.51
C VAL A 581 -5.44 18.80 -26.84
N VAL A 582 -4.40 19.48 -27.37
CA VAL A 582 -3.12 19.59 -26.68
C VAL A 582 -3.25 20.45 -25.41
N ASP A 583 -3.97 21.58 -25.46
CA ASP A 583 -4.24 22.42 -24.28
C ASP A 583 -5.02 21.67 -23.20
N GLY A 584 -6.11 20.97 -23.57
CA GLY A 584 -6.91 20.16 -22.64
C GLY A 584 -6.12 19.02 -22.00
N THR A 585 -5.24 18.38 -22.76
CA THR A 585 -4.33 17.34 -22.22
C THR A 585 -3.37 17.92 -21.18
N ILE A 586 -2.83 19.10 -21.43
CA ILE A 586 -1.98 19.83 -20.48
C ILE A 586 -2.79 20.29 -19.24
N GLY A 587 -4.04 20.72 -19.43
CA GLY A 587 -4.99 21.04 -18.36
C GLY A 587 -5.23 19.85 -17.42
N ILE A 588 -5.52 18.68 -18.00
CA ILE A 588 -5.64 17.40 -17.28
C ILE A 588 -4.36 17.11 -16.47
N PHE A 589 -3.19 17.14 -17.11
CA PHE A 589 -1.93 16.84 -16.42
C PHE A 589 -1.62 17.83 -15.30
N ASN A 590 -1.87 19.13 -15.50
CA ASN A 590 -1.73 20.16 -14.47
C ASN A 590 -2.74 19.99 -13.31
N TYR A 591 -3.94 19.49 -13.57
CA TYR A 591 -4.88 19.10 -12.50
C TYR A 591 -4.36 17.90 -11.70
N LEU A 592 -3.93 16.83 -12.38
CA LEU A 592 -3.34 15.63 -11.74
C LEU A 592 -2.07 15.95 -10.94
N TRP A 593 -1.28 16.91 -11.40
CA TRP A 593 -0.08 17.38 -10.70
C TRP A 593 -0.39 17.93 -9.30
N LYS A 594 -1.58 18.48 -9.05
CA LYS A 594 -1.98 18.95 -7.71
C LYS A 594 -1.98 17.81 -6.67
N PHE A 595 -2.15 16.55 -7.10
CA PHE A 595 -2.37 15.39 -6.25
C PHE A 595 -1.26 14.32 -6.32
N PHE A 596 -0.17 14.56 -7.06
CA PHE A 596 0.93 13.58 -7.25
C PHE A 596 1.49 13.04 -5.92
N HIS A 597 1.51 13.89 -4.88
CA HIS A 597 2.00 13.59 -3.54
C HIS A 597 1.07 12.69 -2.71
N VAL A 598 -0.20 12.56 -3.10
CA VAL A 598 -1.21 11.75 -2.41
C VAL A 598 -1.14 10.30 -2.88
N HIS A 599 -0.99 10.10 -4.19
CA HIS A 599 -1.13 8.78 -4.84
C HIS A 599 0.21 8.26 -5.37
N ILE A 600 1.21 8.15 -4.49
CA ILE A 600 2.58 7.70 -4.81
C ILE A 600 2.59 6.33 -5.52
N ARG A 601 1.64 5.45 -5.21
CA ARG A 601 1.49 4.14 -5.88
C ARG A 601 1.19 4.20 -7.38
N ALA A 602 0.77 5.36 -7.89
CA ALA A 602 0.36 5.57 -9.27
C ALA A 602 1.40 6.38 -10.07
N TRP A 603 2.60 6.59 -9.53
CA TRP A 603 3.65 7.37 -10.20
C TRP A 603 4.07 6.76 -11.53
N ASP A 604 4.23 5.43 -11.63
CA ASP A 604 4.63 4.80 -12.88
C ASP A 604 3.56 4.95 -13.98
N GLU A 605 2.28 4.79 -13.64
CA GLU A 605 1.20 5.00 -14.62
C GLU A 605 1.01 6.48 -14.97
N TYR A 606 1.03 7.39 -13.98
CA TYR A 606 0.84 8.82 -14.21
C TYR A 606 2.00 9.44 -15.00
N PHE A 607 3.25 9.30 -14.54
CA PHE A 607 4.40 9.85 -15.23
C PHE A 607 4.72 9.10 -16.53
N GLY A 608 4.39 7.80 -16.62
CA GLY A 608 4.42 7.05 -17.87
C GLY A 608 3.46 7.61 -18.91
N THR A 609 2.23 7.97 -18.50
CA THR A 609 1.24 8.64 -19.36
C THR A 609 1.75 10.00 -19.87
N VAL A 610 2.41 10.80 -19.02
CA VAL A 610 3.01 12.08 -19.42
C VAL A 610 4.22 11.88 -20.35
N LEU A 611 5.02 10.83 -20.13
CA LEU A 611 6.13 10.46 -21.00
C LEU A 611 5.67 10.00 -22.39
N ASP A 612 4.63 9.17 -22.45
CA ASP A 612 4.11 8.71 -23.74
C ASP A 612 3.42 9.86 -24.52
N PHE A 613 2.90 10.88 -23.82
CA PHE A 613 2.50 12.16 -24.44
C PHE A 613 3.69 12.95 -24.98
N ALA A 614 4.77 13.09 -24.19
CA ALA A 614 5.98 13.76 -24.64
C ALA A 614 6.58 13.09 -25.89
N LYS A 615 6.51 11.76 -25.98
CA LYS A 615 6.99 10.98 -27.13
C LYS A 615 6.17 11.17 -28.41
N LEU A 616 4.97 11.76 -28.35
CA LEU A 616 4.19 12.03 -29.57
C LEU A 616 4.96 12.99 -30.49
N GLY A 617 5.60 14.03 -29.97
CA GLY A 617 6.43 14.93 -30.78
C GLY A 617 6.94 16.19 -30.08
N GLU A 618 7.62 17.01 -30.87
CA GLU A 618 8.23 18.27 -30.43
C GLU A 618 7.22 19.29 -29.86
N PRO A 619 6.00 19.48 -30.44
CA PRO A 619 5.03 20.39 -29.85
C PRO A 619 4.64 19.99 -28.43
N GLU A 620 4.42 18.70 -28.17
CA GLU A 620 4.00 18.18 -26.86
C GLU A 620 5.09 18.36 -25.80
N VAL A 621 6.36 18.15 -26.19
CA VAL A 621 7.53 18.50 -25.36
C VAL A 621 7.55 19.99 -25.05
N GLY A 622 7.39 20.85 -26.06
CA GLY A 622 7.32 22.30 -25.88
C GLY A 622 6.22 22.73 -24.90
N HIS A 623 5.03 22.12 -25.00
CA HIS A 623 3.93 22.36 -24.07
C HIS A 623 4.27 21.90 -22.64
N LEU A 624 4.85 20.70 -22.44
CA LEU A 624 5.28 20.24 -21.11
C LEU A 624 6.36 21.14 -20.50
N LEU A 625 7.37 21.53 -21.27
CA LEU A 625 8.44 22.42 -20.82
C LEU A 625 7.92 23.84 -20.51
N SER A 626 6.91 24.33 -21.25
CA SER A 626 6.24 25.61 -20.97
C SER A 626 5.54 25.65 -19.60
N GLN A 627 5.13 24.47 -19.12
CA GLN A 627 4.47 24.29 -17.81
C GLN A 627 5.47 23.87 -16.73
N GLY A 628 6.78 23.96 -16.99
CA GLY A 628 7.85 23.66 -16.05
C GLY A 628 7.90 22.19 -15.62
N TYR A 629 7.50 21.23 -16.46
CA TYR A 629 7.48 19.81 -16.08
C TYR A 629 8.87 19.27 -15.71
N LEU A 630 9.93 19.70 -16.40
CA LEU A 630 11.29 19.27 -16.02
C LEU A 630 11.63 19.74 -14.60
N LEU A 631 11.51 21.04 -14.30
CA LEU A 631 11.72 21.58 -12.96
C LEU A 631 10.88 20.89 -11.88
N LYS A 632 9.59 20.65 -12.17
CA LYS A 632 8.67 19.90 -11.29
C LYS A 632 9.21 18.51 -10.93
N LEU A 633 9.74 17.79 -11.92
CA LEU A 633 10.31 16.45 -11.73
C LEU A 633 11.66 16.48 -11.03
N LEU A 634 12.56 17.41 -11.39
CA LEU A 634 13.84 17.60 -10.71
C LEU A 634 13.63 17.86 -9.21
N ARG A 635 12.65 18.71 -8.87
CA ARG A 635 12.22 19.00 -7.48
C ARG A 635 11.65 17.79 -6.72
N ILE A 636 11.19 16.73 -7.39
CA ILE A 636 10.86 15.45 -6.71
C ILE A 636 12.15 14.78 -6.21
N ILE A 637 13.21 14.79 -7.01
CA ILE A 637 14.49 14.14 -6.70
C ILE A 637 15.29 14.92 -5.63
N ILE A 638 15.31 16.26 -5.70
CA ILE A 638 16.04 17.11 -4.73
C ILE A 638 15.24 17.50 -3.48
N ALA A 639 14.04 16.96 -3.25
CA ALA A 639 13.25 17.32 -2.08
C ALA A 639 13.94 16.89 -0.77
N ASP A 640 14.40 17.86 0.04
CA ASP A 640 14.98 17.65 1.37
C ASP A 640 14.11 18.31 2.46
N PRO A 641 13.81 17.63 3.59
CA PRO A 641 12.99 18.19 4.66
C PRO A 641 13.60 19.40 5.37
N ARG A 642 14.87 19.74 5.10
CA ARG A 642 15.57 20.92 5.66
C ARG A 642 15.32 22.20 4.85
N GLU A 643 14.71 22.11 3.67
CA GLU A 643 14.43 23.26 2.80
C GLU A 643 12.97 23.75 2.90
N GLU A 644 12.73 25.02 2.57
CA GLU A 644 11.38 25.60 2.44
C GLU A 644 10.68 25.10 1.17
N LEU A 645 10.21 23.86 1.22
CA LEU A 645 9.51 23.21 0.11
C LEU A 645 8.03 23.65 0.03
N PRO A 646 7.43 23.77 -1.18
CA PRO A 646 6.00 23.95 -1.32
C PRO A 646 5.20 22.78 -0.71
N SER A 647 3.98 23.06 -0.23
CA SER A 647 3.20 22.16 0.64
C SER A 647 2.89 20.77 0.03
N ASN A 648 2.82 20.66 -1.29
CA ASN A 648 2.68 19.37 -1.99
C ASN A 648 3.94 18.50 -1.87
N TYR A 649 5.15 19.06 -1.97
CA TYR A 649 6.41 18.33 -1.76
C TYR A 649 6.65 17.98 -0.29
N GLN A 650 6.27 18.86 0.65
CA GLN A 650 6.32 18.54 2.08
C GLN A 650 5.45 17.31 2.42
N ARG A 651 4.21 17.27 1.89
CA ARG A 651 3.32 16.11 2.04
C ARG A 651 3.84 14.86 1.33
N MET A 652 4.51 15.02 0.18
CA MET A 652 5.18 13.91 -0.52
C MET A 652 6.23 13.26 0.39
N LEU A 653 7.13 14.04 0.98
CA LEU A 653 8.16 13.52 1.90
C LEU A 653 7.53 12.79 3.10
N ALA A 654 6.51 13.37 3.72
CA ALA A 654 5.78 12.72 4.83
C ALA A 654 5.15 11.37 4.42
N ASN A 655 4.61 11.28 3.20
CA ASN A 655 4.02 10.04 2.67
C ASN A 655 5.08 9.01 2.25
N LEU A 656 6.24 9.44 1.74
CA LEU A 656 7.38 8.57 1.43
C LEU A 656 7.95 7.92 2.70
N VAL A 657 8.17 8.70 3.77
CA VAL A 657 8.66 8.19 5.05
C VAL A 657 7.74 7.12 5.63
N ARG A 658 6.41 7.33 5.59
CA ARG A 658 5.42 6.33 6.03
C ARG A 658 5.46 5.04 5.20
N ARG A 659 5.80 5.12 3.92
CA ARG A 659 5.85 3.96 3.00
C ARG A 659 7.14 3.18 3.03
N PHE A 660 8.25 3.79 3.46
CA PHE A 660 9.56 3.13 3.50
C PHE A 660 9.55 1.83 4.33
N ASN A 661 8.70 1.77 5.37
CA ASN A 661 8.53 0.61 6.24
C ASN A 661 7.76 -0.58 5.62
N SER A 662 7.26 -0.49 4.37
CA SER A 662 6.50 -1.58 3.73
C SER A 662 6.85 -1.81 2.26
N LYS A 663 6.90 -0.76 1.43
CA LYS A 663 7.35 -0.88 0.02
C LYS A 663 7.84 0.48 -0.50
N PRO A 664 9.09 0.58 -1.00
CA PRO A 664 9.61 1.83 -1.55
C PRO A 664 8.80 2.32 -2.76
N ALA A 665 8.82 3.63 -2.98
CA ALA A 665 8.22 4.23 -4.16
C ALA A 665 9.08 3.96 -5.40
N SER A 666 8.43 3.67 -6.54
CA SER A 666 9.10 3.57 -7.83
C SER A 666 9.28 4.95 -8.44
N TYR A 667 10.51 5.29 -8.80
CA TYR A 667 10.88 6.50 -9.52
C TYR A 667 11.08 6.24 -11.02
N THR A 668 10.83 5.02 -11.51
CA THR A 668 11.20 4.57 -12.86
C THR A 668 10.62 5.47 -13.95
N ALA A 669 9.31 5.74 -13.93
CA ALA A 669 8.70 6.63 -14.92
C ALA A 669 9.10 8.11 -14.75
N ILE A 670 9.40 8.56 -13.53
CA ILE A 670 9.89 9.92 -13.25
C ILE A 670 11.27 10.11 -13.90
N LEU A 671 12.18 9.16 -13.67
CA LEU A 671 13.52 9.18 -14.25
C LEU A 671 13.48 9.03 -15.78
N ALA A 672 12.56 8.23 -16.32
CA ALA A 672 12.39 8.10 -17.77
C ALA A 672 11.87 9.40 -18.41
N LEU A 673 10.99 10.12 -17.72
CA LEU A 673 10.51 11.43 -18.15
C LEU A 673 11.59 12.52 -18.02
N ILE A 674 12.39 12.50 -16.95
CA ILE A 674 13.55 13.40 -16.80
C ILE A 674 14.57 13.15 -17.92
N ASP A 675 15.00 11.91 -18.17
CA ASP A 675 15.96 11.60 -19.23
C ASP A 675 15.43 12.01 -20.61
N TYR A 676 14.15 11.73 -20.88
CA TYR A 676 13.53 12.09 -22.15
C TYR A 676 13.46 13.61 -22.33
N LEU A 677 12.99 14.37 -21.34
CA LEU A 677 12.94 15.84 -21.45
C LEU A 677 14.33 16.47 -21.57
N LEU A 678 15.31 16.00 -20.78
CA LEU A 678 16.71 16.43 -20.90
C LEU A 678 17.31 16.09 -22.29
N SER A 679 16.86 15.03 -22.94
CA SER A 679 17.30 14.69 -24.31
C SER A 679 16.80 15.65 -25.39
N GLN A 680 15.82 16.50 -25.08
CA GLN A 680 15.26 17.49 -26.01
C GLN A 680 15.80 18.91 -25.76
N LEU A 681 16.57 19.13 -24.69
CA LEU A 681 17.19 20.42 -24.39
C LEU A 681 18.49 20.65 -25.18
N GLU A 682 18.96 21.89 -25.16
CA GLU A 682 20.29 22.26 -25.65
C GLU A 682 21.40 21.42 -24.98
N PRO A 683 22.23 20.70 -25.75
CA PRO A 683 23.19 19.73 -25.21
C PRO A 683 24.46 20.38 -24.66
N ILE A 684 24.63 21.70 -24.81
CA ILE A 684 25.71 22.50 -24.24
C ILE A 684 25.11 23.78 -23.65
N LEU A 685 25.40 24.07 -22.39
CA LEU A 685 24.93 25.26 -21.69
C LEU A 685 25.73 26.50 -22.13
N GLY A 686 25.06 27.44 -22.77
CA GLY A 686 25.58 28.78 -23.12
C GLY A 686 24.54 29.86 -22.82
N MET A 687 24.92 31.15 -22.88
CA MET A 687 24.01 32.25 -22.54
C MET A 687 22.77 32.33 -23.43
N GLU A 688 22.88 31.94 -24.71
CA GLU A 688 21.75 31.89 -25.66
C GLU A 688 20.84 30.65 -25.45
N ALA A 689 21.24 29.72 -24.58
CA ALA A 689 20.52 28.48 -24.29
C ALA A 689 19.66 28.56 -23.01
N ILE A 690 19.36 29.77 -22.52
CA ILE A 690 18.59 30.01 -21.29
C ILE A 690 17.38 30.91 -21.59
N VAL A 691 16.19 30.50 -21.15
CA VAL A 691 14.95 31.31 -21.14
C VAL A 691 14.59 31.74 -19.72
N ASP A 692 14.09 32.98 -19.59
CA ASP A 692 13.62 33.54 -18.32
C ASP A 692 12.19 33.08 -18.01
N ASP A 693 11.25 33.14 -18.96
CA ASP A 693 9.92 32.50 -18.84
C ASP A 693 9.91 31.17 -19.62
N PRO A 694 9.71 30.01 -18.95
CA PRO A 694 9.53 28.72 -19.62
C PRO A 694 8.49 28.72 -20.76
N ARG A 695 7.49 29.62 -20.73
CA ARG A 695 6.45 29.74 -21.77
C ARG A 695 7.00 30.11 -23.15
N GLU A 696 8.14 30.78 -23.23
CA GLU A 696 8.80 31.13 -24.50
C GLU A 696 9.08 29.90 -25.37
N ARG A 697 9.27 28.73 -24.74
CA ARG A 697 9.49 27.43 -25.40
C ARG A 697 8.35 26.98 -26.31
N LEU A 698 7.14 27.52 -26.16
CA LEU A 698 6.01 27.25 -27.07
C LEU A 698 6.27 27.77 -28.49
N ALA A 699 7.10 28.80 -28.65
CA ALA A 699 7.49 29.36 -29.94
C ALA A 699 8.80 28.73 -30.49
N MET A 700 9.51 27.94 -29.68
CA MET A 700 10.76 27.31 -30.05
C MET A 700 10.55 25.98 -30.79
N ARG A 701 11.63 25.47 -31.39
CA ARG A 701 11.75 24.08 -31.86
C ARG A 701 12.95 23.44 -31.17
N LYS A 702 13.07 22.11 -31.20
CA LYS A 702 14.22 21.43 -30.61
C LYS A 702 15.54 21.85 -31.31
N PRO A 703 16.67 21.92 -30.59
CA PRO A 703 16.80 21.78 -29.13
C PRO A 703 16.15 22.95 -28.37
N PHE A 704 15.53 22.65 -27.22
CA PHE A 704 14.90 23.67 -26.37
C PHE A 704 15.89 24.28 -25.38
N ALA A 705 15.79 25.58 -25.13
CA ALA A 705 16.58 26.26 -24.11
C ALA A 705 16.23 25.77 -22.69
N TRP A 706 17.22 25.71 -21.81
CA TRP A 706 17.09 25.51 -20.37
C TRP A 706 16.44 26.72 -19.69
N SER A 707 15.98 26.59 -18.45
CA SER A 707 15.57 27.74 -17.63
C SER A 707 16.51 27.92 -16.44
N SER A 708 16.61 29.15 -15.95
CA SER A 708 17.45 29.49 -14.79
C SER A 708 17.15 28.60 -13.57
N ASP A 709 15.88 28.30 -13.31
CA ASP A 709 15.44 27.38 -12.24
C ASP A 709 15.87 25.92 -12.46
N GLU A 710 15.85 25.42 -13.71
CA GLU A 710 16.26 24.05 -14.05
C GLU A 710 17.77 23.87 -13.93
N ILE A 711 18.54 24.89 -14.36
CA ILE A 711 20.00 24.97 -14.17
C ILE A 711 20.31 25.01 -12.67
N GLN A 712 19.63 25.86 -11.90
CA GLN A 712 19.82 25.91 -10.45
C GLN A 712 19.54 24.55 -9.80
N ALA A 713 18.47 23.85 -10.20
CA ALA A 713 18.12 22.55 -9.63
C ALA A 713 19.20 21.47 -9.85
N VAL A 714 19.93 21.49 -10.97
CA VAL A 714 21.01 20.50 -11.24
C VAL A 714 22.40 20.97 -10.78
N HIS A 715 22.67 22.28 -10.73
CA HIS A 715 23.95 22.84 -10.26
C HIS A 715 24.03 23.01 -8.73
N HIS A 716 22.92 23.33 -8.06
CA HIS A 716 22.96 23.71 -6.65
C HIS A 716 23.27 22.52 -5.72
N HIS A 717 23.87 22.85 -4.58
CA HIS A 717 23.95 21.96 -3.42
C HIS A 717 23.97 22.82 -2.15
N PRO A 718 23.10 22.56 -1.15
CA PRO A 718 22.95 23.42 0.02
C PRO A 718 24.24 23.59 0.83
N GLU A 719 24.91 22.47 1.14
CA GLU A 719 26.13 22.45 1.96
C GLU A 719 27.45 22.50 1.17
N ARG A 720 27.46 22.14 -0.13
CA ARG A 720 28.71 21.75 -0.84
C ARG A 720 28.75 22.27 -2.28
N HIS A 721 29.07 23.55 -2.46
CA HIS A 721 29.05 24.24 -3.76
C HIS A 721 29.81 23.54 -4.91
N ALA A 722 30.85 22.75 -4.61
CA ALA A 722 31.64 22.00 -5.59
C ALA A 722 30.96 20.70 -6.11
N SER A 723 29.75 20.37 -5.65
CA SER A 723 28.98 19.18 -6.04
C SER A 723 27.58 19.54 -6.54
N SER A 724 26.92 18.56 -7.17
CA SER A 724 25.48 18.60 -7.50
C SER A 724 24.69 17.79 -6.48
N PHE A 725 23.67 18.39 -5.87
CA PHE A 725 22.75 17.70 -4.96
C PHE A 725 21.75 16.81 -5.69
N PHE A 726 21.33 17.20 -6.90
CA PHE A 726 20.53 16.35 -7.79
C PHE A 726 21.22 15.02 -8.09
N VAL A 727 22.51 15.06 -8.45
CA VAL A 727 23.29 13.83 -8.72
C VAL A 727 23.51 13.02 -7.44
N GLU A 728 23.72 13.67 -6.29
CA GLU A 728 23.85 13.01 -4.99
C GLU A 728 22.56 12.24 -4.64
N LYS A 729 21.38 12.86 -4.83
CA LYS A 729 20.07 12.24 -4.62
C LYS A 729 19.73 11.17 -5.65
N LEU A 730 20.06 11.37 -6.92
CA LEU A 730 19.85 10.39 -7.99
C LEU A 730 20.59 9.06 -7.72
N LEU A 731 21.80 9.13 -7.14
CA LEU A 731 22.56 7.95 -6.73
C LEU A 731 22.02 7.29 -5.46
N GLU A 732 21.42 8.07 -4.54
CA GLU A 732 20.76 7.57 -3.32
C GLU A 732 19.44 6.85 -3.58
N LEU A 733 18.78 7.06 -4.72
CA LEU A 733 17.52 6.39 -5.06
C LEU A 733 17.66 4.89 -5.35
N ASP A 734 18.84 4.44 -5.79
CA ASP A 734 19.16 3.06 -6.20
C ASP A 734 18.09 2.40 -7.10
N GLN A 735 17.63 3.14 -8.10
CA GLN A 735 16.60 2.69 -9.04
C GLN A 735 16.97 3.05 -10.48
N ALA A 736 16.46 2.24 -11.42
CA ALA A 736 16.54 2.42 -12.87
C ALA A 736 17.93 2.85 -13.37
N HIS A 737 18.96 2.06 -13.02
CA HIS A 737 20.38 2.44 -13.16
C HIS A 737 20.77 2.95 -14.55
N ASP A 738 20.20 2.42 -15.63
CA ASP A 738 20.52 2.85 -17.00
C ASP A 738 19.95 4.23 -17.35
N LEU A 739 18.80 4.61 -16.80
CA LEU A 739 18.26 5.97 -16.90
C LEU A 739 19.13 6.94 -16.10
N SER A 740 19.51 6.57 -14.88
CA SER A 740 20.42 7.35 -14.04
C SER A 740 21.78 7.58 -14.70
N LYS A 741 22.36 6.54 -15.33
CA LYS A 741 23.56 6.65 -16.18
C LYS A 741 23.33 7.61 -17.36
N SER A 742 22.21 7.48 -18.08
CA SER A 742 21.90 8.34 -19.22
C SER A 742 21.83 9.82 -18.81
N ILE A 743 21.07 10.14 -17.75
CA ILE A 743 20.94 11.48 -17.17
C ILE A 743 22.32 12.05 -16.79
N ILE A 744 23.13 11.29 -16.05
CA ILE A 744 24.48 11.71 -15.65
C ILE A 744 25.35 11.99 -16.89
N GLY A 745 25.30 11.14 -17.91
CA GLY A 745 26.03 11.35 -19.17
C GLY A 745 25.63 12.65 -19.89
N ARG A 746 24.33 13.01 -19.90
CA ARG A 746 23.86 14.29 -20.45
C ARG A 746 24.37 15.48 -19.64
N LEU A 747 24.25 15.43 -18.31
CA LEU A 747 24.73 16.51 -17.42
C LEU A 747 26.24 16.75 -17.57
N VAL A 748 27.06 15.69 -17.60
CA VAL A 748 28.51 15.78 -17.84
C VAL A 748 28.82 16.38 -19.21
N SER A 749 28.03 16.05 -20.24
CA SER A 749 28.24 16.57 -21.59
C SER A 749 27.84 18.05 -21.76
N SER A 750 27.02 18.57 -20.85
CA SER A 750 26.40 19.90 -20.97
C SER A 750 27.32 21.08 -20.65
N GLY A 751 28.38 20.88 -19.86
CA GLY A 751 29.32 21.96 -19.53
C GLY A 751 30.35 21.56 -18.48
N GLU A 752 31.46 22.30 -18.44
CA GLU A 752 32.58 22.01 -17.53
C GLU A 752 32.19 22.07 -16.05
N GLU A 753 31.29 22.98 -15.66
CA GLU A 753 30.87 23.10 -14.26
C GLU A 753 30.11 21.86 -13.77
N LEU A 754 29.23 21.28 -14.61
CA LEU A 754 28.51 20.05 -14.27
C LEU A 754 29.41 18.82 -14.34
N ASP A 755 30.35 18.74 -15.29
CA ASP A 755 31.41 17.72 -15.31
C ASP A 755 32.20 17.72 -13.98
N MET A 756 32.66 18.90 -13.53
CA MET A 756 33.34 19.07 -12.24
C MET A 756 32.47 18.68 -11.04
N LYS A 757 31.19 19.12 -11.01
CA LYS A 757 30.26 18.81 -9.91
C LYS A 757 29.93 17.33 -9.82
N VAL A 758 29.72 16.65 -10.96
CA VAL A 758 29.48 15.20 -11.03
C VAL A 758 30.71 14.45 -10.54
N PHE A 759 31.91 14.81 -11.01
CA PHE A 759 33.19 14.24 -10.55
C PHE A 759 33.32 14.30 -9.02
N ASN A 760 33.12 15.49 -8.43
CA ASN A 760 33.22 15.68 -6.98
C ASN A 760 32.15 14.92 -6.19
N THR A 761 30.92 14.78 -6.74
CA THR A 761 29.87 13.96 -6.12
C THR A 761 30.23 12.47 -6.16
N LEU A 762 30.70 11.93 -7.30
CA LEU A 762 31.14 10.53 -7.43
C LEU A 762 32.31 10.23 -6.49
N ARG A 763 33.32 11.10 -6.43
CA ARG A 763 34.47 10.98 -5.54
C ARG A 763 34.09 10.97 -4.04
N ARG A 764 32.96 11.59 -3.68
CA ARG A 764 32.41 11.53 -2.31
C ARG A 764 31.64 10.23 -2.05
N LYS A 765 30.82 9.79 -3.00
CA LYS A 765 29.99 8.57 -2.85
C LYS A 765 30.80 7.28 -2.93
N ILE A 766 31.99 7.30 -3.53
CA ILE A 766 32.90 6.16 -3.57
C ILE A 766 34.01 6.40 -2.53
N GLN A 767 33.77 6.02 -1.27
CA GLN A 767 34.73 6.13 -0.17
C GLN A 767 34.63 4.91 0.77
N SER A 768 35.77 4.32 1.11
CA SER A 768 35.85 3.10 1.94
C SER A 768 35.68 3.36 3.44
N ASP A 769 36.04 4.55 3.91
CA ASP A 769 35.91 4.92 5.33
C ASP A 769 34.55 5.60 5.61
N THR A 770 33.89 5.14 6.68
CA THR A 770 32.78 5.82 7.39
C THR A 770 31.34 5.71 6.87
N SER A 771 30.98 4.84 5.92
CA SER A 771 29.54 4.70 5.54
C SER A 771 29.06 3.27 5.32
N THR A 772 27.85 2.99 5.82
CA THR A 772 27.06 1.78 5.50
C THR A 772 26.28 1.92 4.17
N GLN A 773 26.65 2.88 3.31
CA GLN A 773 25.99 3.11 2.02
C GLN A 773 26.57 2.19 0.95
N VAL A 774 25.69 1.64 0.10
CA VAL A 774 26.07 0.79 -1.03
C VAL A 774 26.76 1.63 -2.11
N MET A 775 27.99 1.27 -2.50
CA MET A 775 28.74 2.02 -3.53
C MET A 775 28.40 1.63 -4.98
N ASP A 776 27.63 0.56 -5.19
CA ASP A 776 27.38 -0.02 -6.52
C ASP A 776 26.82 0.98 -7.54
N THR A 777 25.86 1.84 -7.14
CA THR A 777 25.26 2.86 -8.02
C THR A 777 26.29 3.88 -8.48
N ALA A 778 27.15 4.34 -7.56
CA ALA A 778 28.20 5.32 -7.83
C ALA A 778 29.32 4.72 -8.70
N LEU A 779 29.71 3.46 -8.45
CA LEU A 779 30.68 2.73 -9.28
C LEU A 779 30.16 2.54 -10.72
N GLN A 780 28.90 2.16 -10.89
CA GLN A 780 28.27 2.05 -12.21
C GLN A 780 28.17 3.42 -12.92
N ALA A 781 27.81 4.47 -12.19
CA ALA A 781 27.74 5.83 -12.73
C ALA A 781 29.12 6.38 -13.11
N ALA A 782 30.19 6.00 -12.40
CA ALA A 782 31.55 6.39 -12.72
C ALA A 782 31.99 5.88 -14.10
N GLY A 783 31.65 4.65 -14.49
CA GLY A 783 31.92 4.14 -15.84
C GLY A 783 31.27 5.00 -16.93
N ARG A 784 30.04 5.46 -16.70
CA ARG A 784 29.36 6.37 -17.62
C ARG A 784 30.00 7.76 -17.64
N TYR A 785 30.36 8.32 -16.48
CA TYR A 785 31.11 9.57 -16.37
C TYR A 785 32.40 9.53 -17.21
N MET A 786 33.21 8.47 -17.07
CA MET A 786 34.47 8.28 -17.82
C MET A 786 34.29 8.17 -19.34
N SER A 787 33.09 7.79 -19.81
CA SER A 787 32.75 7.76 -21.24
C SER A 787 32.25 9.10 -21.80
N CYS A 788 31.83 10.04 -20.94
CA CYS A 788 31.21 11.30 -21.35
C CYS A 788 32.04 12.55 -21.02
N SER A 789 32.90 12.50 -20.00
CA SER A 789 33.74 13.65 -19.63
C SER A 789 34.76 13.97 -20.72
N ARG A 790 34.97 15.28 -20.96
CA ARG A 790 35.98 15.79 -21.89
C ARG A 790 37.34 16.02 -21.22
N SER A 791 37.43 15.90 -19.89
CA SER A 791 38.67 16.12 -19.14
C SER A 791 39.39 14.80 -18.86
N THR A 792 40.51 14.58 -19.56
CA THR A 792 41.39 13.42 -19.33
C THR A 792 41.90 13.39 -17.88
N GLU A 793 42.26 14.55 -17.33
CA GLU A 793 42.76 14.70 -15.95
C GLU A 793 41.72 14.23 -14.92
N ARG A 794 40.47 14.76 -14.97
CA ARG A 794 39.40 14.36 -14.03
C ARG A 794 39.10 12.86 -14.14
N VAL A 795 39.14 12.29 -15.34
CA VAL A 795 38.98 10.85 -15.56
C VAL A 795 40.12 10.04 -14.93
N GLN A 796 41.38 10.43 -15.12
CA GLN A 796 42.54 9.76 -14.50
C GLN A 796 42.54 9.87 -12.98
N MET A 797 42.16 11.04 -12.43
CA MET A 797 41.96 11.24 -10.99
C MET A 797 40.86 10.32 -10.45
N LEU A 798 39.74 10.15 -11.17
CA LEU A 798 38.64 9.29 -10.73
C LEU A 798 39.05 7.82 -10.75
N ILE A 799 39.72 7.34 -11.81
CA ILE A 799 40.25 5.97 -11.88
C ILE A 799 41.15 5.70 -10.67
N SER A 800 42.10 6.60 -10.40
CA SER A 800 43.03 6.49 -9.27
C SER A 800 42.32 6.46 -7.92
N HIS A 801 41.33 7.33 -7.73
CA HIS A 801 40.53 7.41 -6.50
C HIS A 801 39.74 6.11 -6.27
N ILE A 802 39.05 5.60 -7.29
CA ILE A 802 38.27 4.35 -7.19
C ILE A 802 39.18 3.16 -6.89
N CYS A 803 40.32 3.04 -7.59
CA CYS A 803 41.28 1.97 -7.31
C CYS A 803 41.81 2.02 -5.86
N ALA A 804 42.03 3.21 -5.30
CA ALA A 804 42.44 3.37 -3.91
C ALA A 804 41.36 2.95 -2.89
N GLN A 805 40.07 2.94 -3.26
CA GLN A 805 38.99 2.48 -2.37
C GLN A 805 38.81 0.95 -2.36
N ALA A 806 39.50 0.20 -3.22
CA ALA A 806 39.27 -1.24 -3.39
C ALA A 806 39.51 -2.08 -2.12
N SER A 807 40.24 -1.54 -1.15
CA SER A 807 40.44 -2.15 0.18
C SER A 807 39.18 -2.17 1.06
N GLY A 808 38.16 -1.37 0.73
CA GLY A 808 36.90 -1.26 1.47
C GLY A 808 35.70 -1.97 0.86
N PHE A 809 35.86 -2.67 -0.27
CA PHE A 809 34.76 -3.43 -0.88
C PHE A 809 34.42 -4.65 -0.01
N GLN A 810 33.13 -4.90 0.20
CA GLN A 810 32.63 -5.97 1.09
C GLN A 810 31.49 -6.81 0.46
N ARG A 811 30.78 -6.30 -0.57
CA ARG A 811 29.61 -6.95 -1.18
C ARG A 811 29.81 -7.19 -2.68
N GLN A 812 28.86 -6.78 -3.53
CA GLN A 812 28.92 -6.93 -4.99
C GLN A 812 29.87 -5.92 -5.66
N GLU A 813 30.36 -4.93 -4.91
CA GLU A 813 31.20 -3.82 -5.38
C GLU A 813 32.43 -4.30 -6.15
N GLY A 814 33.08 -5.38 -5.70
CA GLY A 814 34.20 -6.00 -6.41
C GLY A 814 33.83 -6.53 -7.80
N SER A 815 32.60 -7.02 -8.00
CA SER A 815 32.11 -7.47 -9.32
C SER A 815 31.83 -6.29 -10.25
N VAL A 816 31.20 -5.22 -9.73
CA VAL A 816 30.94 -3.99 -10.49
C VAL A 816 32.25 -3.30 -10.88
N PHE A 817 33.18 -3.20 -9.94
CA PHE A 817 34.52 -2.65 -10.18
C PHE A 817 35.31 -3.47 -11.21
N LEU A 818 35.31 -4.80 -11.14
CA LEU A 818 36.01 -5.63 -12.13
C LEU A 818 35.41 -5.45 -13.53
N SER A 819 34.09 -5.32 -13.67
CA SER A 819 33.46 -5.02 -14.96
C SER A 819 33.84 -3.64 -15.50
N LEU A 820 33.95 -2.63 -14.63
CA LEU A 820 34.46 -1.30 -14.98
C LEU A 820 35.92 -1.36 -15.47
N MET A 821 36.80 -2.04 -14.72
CA MET A 821 38.20 -2.20 -15.08
C MET A 821 38.37 -3.01 -16.37
N GLU A 822 37.60 -4.09 -16.56
CA GLU A 822 37.61 -4.88 -17.78
C GLU A 822 37.21 -4.02 -18.99
N SER A 823 36.18 -3.18 -18.86
CA SER A 823 35.78 -2.23 -19.91
C SER A 823 36.87 -1.20 -20.23
N LEU A 824 37.53 -0.62 -19.22
CA LEU A 824 38.63 0.33 -19.40
C LEU A 824 39.87 -0.28 -20.08
N LEU A 825 40.08 -1.60 -19.92
CA LEU A 825 41.24 -2.32 -20.44
C LEU A 825 40.98 -3.00 -21.79
N GLN A 826 39.73 -3.32 -22.13
CA GLN A 826 39.34 -4.00 -23.38
C GLN A 826 38.70 -3.09 -24.43
N ASN A 827 37.88 -2.10 -24.03
CA ASN A 827 37.08 -1.30 -24.97
C ASN A 827 37.77 -0.02 -25.48
N SER A 828 39.04 0.22 -25.12
CA SER A 828 39.81 1.32 -25.66
C SER A 828 40.17 1.06 -27.13
N SER A 829 39.36 1.55 -28.08
CA SER A 829 39.81 1.66 -29.46
C SER A 829 41.07 2.54 -29.48
N GLU A 830 42.16 2.07 -30.06
CA GLU A 830 43.50 2.69 -29.91
C GLU A 830 43.61 4.08 -30.59
N ASN A 831 42.53 4.50 -31.26
CA ASN A 831 42.38 5.70 -32.09
C ASN A 831 42.37 7.03 -31.30
N SER A 832 42.08 7.05 -30.00
CA SER A 832 41.98 8.30 -29.20
C SER A 832 43.07 8.41 -28.14
N ALA A 833 43.72 9.57 -28.05
CA ALA A 833 44.73 9.86 -27.02
C ALA A 833 44.15 9.77 -25.60
N MET A 834 42.88 10.15 -25.40
CA MET A 834 42.20 10.03 -24.11
C MET A 834 42.00 8.56 -23.71
N ASP A 835 41.71 7.67 -24.66
CA ASP A 835 41.48 6.26 -24.34
C ASP A 835 42.79 5.51 -24.08
N ARG A 836 43.89 5.93 -24.73
CA ARG A 836 45.25 5.52 -24.33
C ARG A 836 45.58 5.97 -22.91
N ALA A 837 45.27 7.22 -22.54
CA ALA A 837 45.48 7.73 -21.18
C ALA A 837 44.63 7.01 -20.12
N LYS A 838 43.37 6.68 -20.42
CA LYS A 838 42.51 5.84 -19.56
C LYS A 838 43.11 4.45 -19.33
N ARG A 839 43.54 3.76 -20.41
CA ARG A 839 44.16 2.43 -20.35
C ARG A 839 45.48 2.44 -19.60
N ALA A 840 46.34 3.43 -19.86
CA ALA A 840 47.60 3.62 -19.13
C ALA A 840 47.35 3.83 -17.62
N GLN A 841 46.38 4.67 -17.25
CA GLN A 841 46.02 4.86 -15.85
C GLN A 841 45.49 3.58 -15.20
N ALA A 842 44.59 2.86 -15.87
CA ALA A 842 44.00 1.62 -15.38
C ALA A 842 45.03 0.47 -15.23
N LEU A 843 46.07 0.45 -16.07
CA LEU A 843 47.24 -0.42 -15.92
C LEU A 843 48.10 -0.01 -14.72
N GLY A 844 48.48 1.28 -14.67
CA GLY A 844 49.33 1.82 -13.60
C GLY A 844 48.74 1.69 -12.20
N THR A 845 47.40 1.69 -12.06
CA THR A 845 46.73 1.49 -10.78
C THR A 845 46.48 0.03 -10.39
N MET A 846 46.81 -0.96 -11.24
CA MET A 846 46.64 -2.39 -10.91
C MET A 846 47.25 -2.81 -9.56
N PRO A 847 48.48 -2.38 -9.18
CA PRO A 847 49.08 -2.74 -7.89
C PRO A 847 48.28 -2.25 -6.67
N LEU A 848 47.46 -1.19 -6.83
CA LEU A 848 46.71 -0.59 -5.72
C LEU A 848 45.47 -1.41 -5.31
N TRP A 849 44.84 -2.11 -6.25
CA TRP A 849 43.58 -2.83 -6.01
C TRP A 849 43.71 -4.36 -6.10
N ALA A 850 44.62 -4.86 -6.93
CA ALA A 850 44.75 -6.29 -7.18
C ALA A 850 44.99 -7.15 -5.92
N PRO A 851 45.85 -6.75 -4.95
CA PRO A 851 46.07 -7.57 -3.74
C PRO A 851 44.79 -7.79 -2.93
N PHE A 852 43.89 -6.81 -2.87
CA PHE A 852 42.63 -6.88 -2.14
C PHE A 852 41.60 -7.78 -2.84
N LEU A 853 41.46 -7.68 -4.16
CA LEU A 853 40.50 -8.50 -4.90
C LEU A 853 40.95 -9.95 -5.13
N LEU A 854 42.27 -10.22 -5.14
CA LEU A 854 42.79 -11.59 -5.24
C LEU A 854 42.51 -12.43 -3.98
N VAL A 855 42.27 -11.79 -2.83
CA VAL A 855 41.90 -12.45 -1.56
C VAL A 855 40.46 -12.19 -1.12
N TYR A 856 39.62 -11.64 -1.99
CA TYR A 856 38.22 -11.31 -1.70
C TYR A 856 37.44 -12.54 -1.23
N GLY A 857 36.46 -12.37 -0.32
CA GLY A 857 35.71 -13.52 0.24
C GLY A 857 34.95 -14.34 -0.82
N ASN A 858 34.46 -13.69 -1.88
CA ASN A 858 33.76 -14.37 -2.97
C ASN A 858 34.73 -14.96 -4.02
N GLU A 859 34.73 -16.29 -4.17
CA GLU A 859 35.61 -17.02 -5.10
C GLU A 859 35.50 -16.57 -6.56
N ARG A 860 34.29 -16.24 -7.03
CA ARG A 860 34.07 -15.78 -8.41
C ARG A 860 34.75 -14.43 -8.68
N ILE A 861 34.74 -13.54 -7.69
CA ILE A 861 35.45 -12.24 -7.78
C ILE A 861 36.97 -12.48 -7.79
N ARG A 862 37.50 -13.35 -6.92
CA ARG A 862 38.93 -13.74 -6.92
C ARG A 862 39.38 -14.27 -8.29
N THR A 863 38.59 -15.19 -8.85
CA THR A 863 38.88 -15.85 -10.14
C THR A 863 38.80 -14.88 -11.31
N ASN A 864 37.80 -13.98 -11.31
CA ASN A 864 37.69 -12.94 -12.32
C ASN A 864 38.86 -11.95 -12.27
N ALA A 865 39.30 -11.55 -11.06
CA ALA A 865 40.47 -10.69 -10.88
C ALA A 865 41.75 -11.35 -11.41
N GLU A 866 42.01 -12.62 -11.06
CA GLU A 866 43.19 -13.36 -11.56
C GLU A 866 43.14 -13.56 -13.09
N SER A 867 41.96 -13.80 -13.65
CA SER A 867 41.74 -13.93 -15.09
C SER A 867 42.01 -12.61 -15.83
N LEU A 868 41.49 -11.48 -15.33
CA LEU A 868 41.72 -10.15 -15.91
C LEU A 868 43.21 -9.79 -15.88
N ILE A 869 43.86 -9.89 -14.72
CA ILE A 869 45.31 -9.64 -14.56
C ILE A 869 46.12 -10.54 -15.50
N SER A 870 45.75 -11.82 -15.63
CA SER A 870 46.43 -12.77 -16.50
C SER A 870 46.31 -12.45 -17.99
N LYS A 871 45.11 -12.06 -18.44
CA LYS A 871 44.88 -11.64 -19.82
C LYS A 871 45.65 -10.36 -20.16
N THR A 872 45.64 -9.39 -19.25
CA THR A 872 46.18 -8.04 -19.51
C THR A 872 47.71 -7.96 -19.39
N LEU A 873 48.32 -8.60 -18.38
CA LEU A 873 49.75 -8.46 -18.11
C LEU A 873 50.62 -9.64 -18.57
N PHE A 874 50.04 -10.85 -18.71
CA PHE A 874 50.81 -12.09 -18.83
C PHE A 874 50.50 -12.93 -20.09
N GLN A 875 49.62 -12.47 -20.98
CA GLN A 875 49.49 -13.06 -22.32
C GLN A 875 50.54 -12.46 -23.28
N PRO A 876 51.09 -13.24 -24.22
CA PRO A 876 52.06 -12.73 -25.18
C PRO A 876 51.41 -11.67 -26.07
N TRP A 877 51.93 -10.44 -26.02
CA TRP A 877 51.57 -9.39 -26.96
C TRP A 877 51.94 -9.86 -28.37
N THR A 878 50.95 -10.20 -29.20
CA THR A 878 51.19 -10.58 -30.59
C THR A 878 51.69 -9.37 -31.36
N ALA A 879 52.94 -9.41 -31.78
CA ALA A 879 53.57 -8.40 -32.64
C ALA A 879 52.92 -8.40 -34.04
N THR A 880 51.79 -7.71 -34.16
CA THR A 880 51.03 -7.56 -35.41
C THR A 880 50.92 -6.08 -35.78
N SER A 881 52.05 -5.40 -35.99
CA SER A 881 52.13 -4.05 -36.60
C SER A 881 53.53 -3.57 -37.02
N ILE A 882 54.62 -4.28 -36.66
CA ILE A 882 55.98 -3.93 -37.13
C ILE A 882 56.58 -5.13 -37.85
N GLY A 883 56.58 -5.06 -39.18
CA GLY A 883 57.02 -6.16 -40.04
C GLY A 883 56.49 -5.99 -41.47
N GLY A 884 56.91 -4.93 -42.14
CA GLY A 884 56.66 -4.78 -43.58
C GLY A 884 57.20 -6.01 -44.33
N GLN A 885 56.35 -6.59 -45.18
CA GLN A 885 56.64 -7.85 -45.83
C GLN A 885 57.83 -7.70 -46.77
N ARG A 886 58.80 -8.62 -46.68
CA ARG A 886 59.78 -8.84 -47.74
C ARG A 886 59.09 -9.68 -48.81
N ASP A 887 58.50 -9.02 -49.79
CA ASP A 887 58.12 -9.66 -51.03
C ASP A 887 59.34 -9.60 -51.96
N ASP A 888 60.15 -10.67 -51.94
CA ASP A 888 61.09 -10.96 -53.02
C ASP A 888 60.26 -11.54 -54.19
N ASP A 889 60.02 -10.77 -55.24
CA ASP A 889 59.55 -11.30 -56.53
C ASP A 889 60.27 -10.58 -57.68
N ASP A 890 60.86 -11.37 -58.57
CA ASP A 890 61.83 -10.95 -59.58
C ASP A 890 61.19 -10.37 -60.87
N ASP A 891 61.79 -9.28 -61.35
CA ASP A 891 62.14 -9.05 -62.77
C ASP A 891 61.02 -8.92 -63.84
N LYS A 892 60.70 -7.66 -64.23
CA LYS A 892 60.97 -7.17 -65.61
C LYS A 892 60.62 -5.71 -65.94
N ASN A 893 61.61 -5.05 -66.55
CA ASN A 893 61.56 -4.12 -67.68
C ASN A 893 60.82 -2.75 -67.62
N ASN A 894 61.66 -1.74 -67.86
CA ASN A 894 61.51 -0.60 -68.77
C ASN A 894 60.78 0.69 -68.34
N ASP A 895 61.64 1.72 -68.26
CA ASP A 895 61.58 2.97 -69.03
C ASP A 895 60.68 4.14 -68.56
N ASP A 896 61.43 5.21 -68.26
CA ASP A 896 61.27 6.58 -68.78
C ASP A 896 60.46 7.64 -68.01
N ASN A 897 61.18 8.74 -67.76
CA ASN A 897 60.77 10.15 -67.60
C ASN A 897 60.13 10.56 -66.26
N ASP A 898 60.27 11.80 -65.78
CA ASP A 898 61.32 12.86 -65.82
C ASP A 898 60.73 14.07 -65.07
N ASP A 899 61.57 14.96 -64.52
CA ASP A 899 61.26 16.38 -64.14
C ASP A 899 60.12 16.62 -63.10
N ASP A 900 59.87 17.77 -62.44
CA ASP A 900 60.49 19.11 -62.22
C ASP A 900 59.73 19.70 -60.99
N ASP A 901 60.21 20.60 -60.10
CA ASP A 901 61.50 20.85 -59.41
C ASP A 901 61.17 21.73 -58.15
N ASP A 902 62.15 22.40 -57.56
CA ASP A 902 62.08 23.62 -56.71
C ASP A 902 61.62 23.55 -55.22
N ALA A 903 62.64 23.71 -54.36
CA ALA A 903 62.85 24.73 -53.29
C ALA A 903 61.69 25.73 -52.93
N ASP A 904 61.63 26.36 -51.74
CA ASP A 904 62.74 26.92 -50.95
C ASP A 904 62.35 27.23 -49.46
N VAL A 905 63.34 27.71 -48.71
CA VAL A 905 63.48 27.93 -47.27
C VAL A 905 62.54 28.96 -46.61
N SER A 906 62.10 28.67 -45.37
CA SER A 906 62.17 29.64 -44.26
C SER A 906 62.20 28.97 -42.87
N GLU A 907 62.90 29.59 -41.92
CA GLU A 907 63.21 29.09 -40.59
C GLU A 907 62.08 29.35 -39.57
N ASP A 908 61.86 28.44 -38.61
CA ASP A 908 61.85 28.84 -37.19
C ASP A 908 62.20 27.65 -36.27
N VAL A 909 62.76 27.93 -35.09
CA VAL A 909 63.31 26.95 -34.13
C VAL A 909 62.52 27.02 -32.82
N GLY A 910 61.81 25.95 -32.44
CA GLY A 910 60.94 25.99 -31.27
C GLY A 910 60.43 24.65 -30.72
N ALA A 911 61.36 23.76 -30.32
CA ALA A 911 61.18 22.63 -29.39
C ALA A 911 59.74 22.09 -29.17
N GLY A 912 59.29 21.15 -30.01
CA GLY A 912 58.16 20.26 -29.71
C GLY A 912 58.63 18.98 -29.02
N SER A 913 58.16 18.70 -27.80
CA SER A 913 58.33 17.39 -27.17
C SER A 913 57.47 16.34 -27.89
N ASN A 914 58.06 15.21 -28.23
CA ASN A 914 57.41 14.20 -29.06
C ASN A 914 56.60 13.21 -28.21
N ASP A 915 55.54 13.70 -27.57
CA ASP A 915 54.67 12.90 -26.68
C ASP A 915 53.66 12.05 -27.47
N ASN A 916 54.17 11.06 -28.20
CA ASN A 916 53.36 10.03 -28.90
C ASN A 916 54.03 8.66 -28.85
N ALA A 917 53.71 7.87 -27.83
CA ALA A 917 53.99 6.44 -27.77
C ALA A 917 52.83 5.68 -27.12
N ALA A 918 52.68 4.40 -27.50
CA ALA A 918 51.99 3.42 -26.66
C ALA A 918 52.80 3.22 -25.36
N PRO A 919 52.22 2.70 -24.25
CA PRO A 919 53.00 2.41 -23.04
C PRO A 919 54.21 1.53 -23.40
N ASP A 920 55.39 1.97 -23.00
CA ASP A 920 56.62 1.31 -23.41
C ASP A 920 56.69 -0.10 -22.80
N VAL A 921 57.45 -1.01 -23.41
CA VAL A 921 57.61 -2.38 -22.89
C VAL A 921 58.23 -2.35 -21.48
N ASP A 922 59.01 -1.31 -21.18
CA ASP A 922 59.57 -1.05 -19.85
C ASP A 922 58.53 -0.54 -18.83
N ASP A 923 57.52 0.24 -19.24
CA ASP A 923 56.42 0.68 -18.36
C ASP A 923 55.61 -0.52 -17.86
N LEU A 924 55.30 -1.47 -18.77
CA LEU A 924 54.54 -2.67 -18.43
C LEU A 924 55.33 -3.59 -17.48
N GLN A 925 56.65 -3.70 -17.66
CA GLN A 925 57.52 -4.40 -16.71
C GLN A 925 57.53 -3.72 -15.33
N GLY A 926 57.53 -2.38 -15.30
CA GLY A 926 57.38 -1.60 -14.06
C GLY A 926 56.08 -1.94 -13.34
N VAL A 927 54.93 -1.95 -14.04
CA VAL A 927 53.63 -2.34 -13.47
C VAL A 927 53.65 -3.77 -12.91
N ILE A 928 54.30 -4.72 -13.61
CA ILE A 928 54.41 -6.11 -13.14
C ILE A 928 55.27 -6.21 -11.87
N ARG A 929 56.39 -5.47 -11.78
CA ARG A 929 57.24 -5.44 -10.57
C ARG A 929 56.52 -4.76 -9.39
N GLN A 930 55.77 -3.70 -9.63
CA GLN A 930 54.99 -3.04 -8.58
C GLN A 930 53.79 -3.90 -8.13
N LEU A 931 53.14 -4.65 -9.03
CA LEU A 931 52.10 -5.62 -8.69
C LEU A 931 52.65 -6.75 -7.81
N GLY A 932 53.81 -7.31 -8.16
CA GLY A 932 54.42 -8.37 -7.37
C GLY A 932 54.82 -7.91 -5.97
N ILE A 933 55.38 -6.70 -5.82
CA ILE A 933 55.68 -6.06 -4.53
C ILE A 933 54.39 -5.82 -3.74
N GLY A 934 53.37 -5.21 -4.35
CA GLY A 934 52.07 -4.95 -3.72
C GLY A 934 51.41 -6.20 -3.16
N CYS A 935 51.43 -7.32 -3.91
CA CYS A 935 50.90 -8.60 -3.46
C CYS A 935 51.66 -9.17 -2.24
N VAL A 936 52.99 -9.14 -2.23
CA VAL A 936 53.77 -9.66 -1.07
C VAL A 936 53.71 -8.71 0.14
N ALA A 937 53.67 -7.40 -0.09
CA ALA A 937 53.50 -6.39 0.95
C ALA A 937 52.12 -6.50 1.62
N TYR A 938 51.05 -6.68 0.84
CA TYR A 938 49.71 -6.94 1.37
C TYR A 938 49.69 -8.17 2.29
N LEU A 939 50.25 -9.30 1.83
CA LEU A 939 50.35 -10.53 2.62
C LEU A 939 51.14 -10.33 3.93
N ARG A 940 52.24 -9.55 3.87
CA ARG A 940 53.02 -9.17 5.06
C ARG A 940 52.19 -8.32 6.02
N ASP A 941 51.53 -7.28 5.54
CA ASP A 941 50.99 -6.20 6.37
C ASP A 941 49.55 -6.44 6.86
N TYR A 942 48.76 -7.24 6.14
CA TYR A 942 47.40 -7.62 6.53
C TYR A 942 47.31 -8.99 7.20
N HIS A 943 48.09 -9.99 6.77
CA HIS A 943 48.02 -11.33 7.36
C HIS A 943 49.15 -11.57 8.36
N VAL A 944 50.43 -11.40 7.97
CA VAL A 944 51.56 -11.76 8.85
C VAL A 944 51.71 -10.82 10.05
N LYS A 945 51.74 -9.50 9.85
CA LYS A 945 51.90 -8.52 10.96
C LYS A 945 50.68 -8.46 11.89
N ARG A 946 49.46 -8.55 11.35
CA ARG A 946 48.20 -8.51 12.13
C ARG A 946 47.80 -9.89 12.68
N LYS A 947 48.49 -10.97 12.27
CA LYS A 947 48.14 -12.37 12.56
C LYS A 947 46.73 -12.77 12.10
N SER A 948 46.27 -12.19 11.00
CA SER A 948 44.97 -12.54 10.41
C SER A 948 45.06 -13.85 9.64
N GLN A 949 44.04 -14.69 9.79
CA GLN A 949 43.88 -15.90 8.99
C GLN A 949 43.66 -15.58 7.50
N LEU A 950 43.94 -16.54 6.62
CA LEU A 950 43.73 -16.44 5.18
C LEU A 950 43.18 -17.78 4.65
N GLU A 951 42.11 -17.76 3.87
CA GLU A 951 41.55 -18.96 3.24
C GLU A 951 42.54 -19.59 2.26
N ARG A 952 42.54 -20.93 2.15
CA ARG A 952 43.40 -21.65 1.19
C ARG A 952 43.12 -21.26 -0.26
N GLY A 953 41.86 -21.06 -0.66
CA GLY A 953 41.51 -20.58 -1.99
C GLY A 953 42.04 -19.17 -2.27
N ALA A 954 41.82 -18.23 -1.35
CA ALA A 954 42.36 -16.86 -1.42
C ALA A 954 43.90 -16.84 -1.50
N ALA A 955 44.58 -17.64 -0.68
CA ALA A 955 46.03 -17.80 -0.72
C ALA A 955 46.52 -18.32 -2.08
N ALA A 956 45.87 -19.35 -2.63
CA ALA A 956 46.25 -19.94 -3.91
C ALA A 956 46.17 -18.91 -5.06
N THR A 957 45.10 -18.10 -5.10
CA THR A 957 44.90 -17.09 -6.15
C THR A 957 45.96 -16.00 -6.12
N ILE A 958 46.24 -15.40 -4.96
CA ILE A 958 47.29 -14.36 -4.87
C ILE A 958 48.70 -14.94 -5.10
N TYR A 959 49.00 -16.15 -4.63
CA TYR A 959 50.28 -16.81 -4.94
C TYR A 959 50.47 -17.11 -6.42
N LYS A 960 49.39 -17.41 -7.16
CA LYS A 960 49.41 -17.64 -8.62
C LYS A 960 49.74 -16.37 -9.42
N VAL A 961 49.39 -15.18 -8.91
CA VAL A 961 49.83 -13.90 -9.48
C VAL A 961 51.27 -13.59 -9.09
N VAL A 962 51.64 -13.77 -7.81
CA VAL A 962 53.03 -13.55 -7.34
C VAL A 962 54.04 -14.45 -8.08
N SER A 963 53.67 -15.70 -8.41
CA SER A 963 54.55 -16.60 -9.18
C SER A 963 54.70 -16.20 -10.64
N LYS A 964 53.69 -15.55 -11.25
CA LYS A 964 53.78 -14.93 -12.58
C LYS A 964 54.60 -13.64 -12.60
N CYS A 965 54.62 -12.89 -11.50
CA CYS A 965 55.47 -11.69 -11.34
C CYS A 965 56.95 -12.06 -11.09
N ALA A 966 57.22 -13.20 -10.43
CA ALA A 966 58.58 -13.58 -10.00
C ALA A 966 59.68 -13.61 -11.10
N PRO A 967 59.43 -13.95 -12.37
CA PRO A 967 60.45 -13.91 -13.44
C PRO A 967 60.94 -12.50 -13.82
N PHE A 968 60.23 -11.45 -13.40
CA PHE A 968 60.53 -10.05 -13.79
C PHE A 968 61.50 -9.33 -12.83
N TYR A 969 62.00 -10.04 -11.80
CA TYR A 969 63.01 -9.56 -10.86
C TYR A 969 64.33 -10.29 -11.05
N LYS A 970 65.45 -9.60 -10.83
CA LYS A 970 66.80 -10.18 -10.95
C LYS A 970 67.10 -11.13 -9.79
N SER A 971 67.81 -12.21 -10.09
CA SER A 971 68.26 -13.15 -9.06
C SER A 971 69.30 -12.50 -8.15
N THR A 972 69.13 -12.61 -6.84
CA THR A 972 70.03 -12.06 -5.80
C THR A 972 71.47 -12.63 -5.80
N GLY A 973 71.85 -13.43 -6.80
CA GLY A 973 73.19 -13.98 -6.97
C GLY A 973 74.11 -13.20 -7.92
N ASP A 974 73.58 -12.29 -8.76
CA ASP A 974 74.40 -11.51 -9.70
C ASP A 974 74.91 -10.20 -9.07
N LEU A 975 76.23 -10.09 -8.92
CA LEU A 975 76.94 -9.03 -8.18
C LEU A 975 77.10 -7.70 -8.94
N THR A 976 76.22 -7.38 -9.88
CA THR A 976 76.23 -6.09 -10.60
C THR A 976 74.83 -5.49 -10.71
N GLY A 977 74.51 -4.53 -9.83
CA GLY A 977 73.30 -3.71 -9.96
C GLY A 977 71.98 -4.47 -9.81
N VAL A 978 71.75 -5.03 -8.62
CA VAL A 978 70.39 -5.40 -8.18
C VAL A 978 69.58 -4.12 -8.13
N ASP A 979 68.47 -4.06 -8.86
CA ASP A 979 67.55 -2.93 -8.77
C ASP A 979 66.76 -2.97 -7.45
N GLU A 980 66.27 -1.82 -7.02
CA GLU A 980 65.66 -1.62 -5.70
C GLU A 980 64.41 -2.51 -5.51
N ASP A 981 63.56 -2.60 -6.55
CA ASP A 981 62.37 -3.48 -6.58
C ASP A 981 62.73 -4.96 -6.40
N SER A 982 63.79 -5.44 -7.06
CA SER A 982 64.28 -6.82 -6.94
C SER A 982 64.79 -7.15 -5.54
N ALA A 983 65.43 -6.18 -4.86
CA ALA A 983 65.87 -6.35 -3.48
C ALA A 983 64.68 -6.34 -2.49
N GLU A 984 63.74 -5.40 -2.66
CA GLU A 984 62.54 -5.31 -1.83
C GLU A 984 61.66 -6.57 -1.95
N PHE A 985 61.34 -7.00 -3.18
CA PHE A 985 60.53 -8.19 -3.42
C PHE A 985 61.14 -9.44 -2.78
N ALA A 986 62.46 -9.63 -2.89
CA ALA A 986 63.16 -10.76 -2.27
C ALA A 986 63.10 -10.71 -0.74
N ALA A 987 63.27 -9.53 -0.13
CA ALA A 987 63.19 -9.34 1.32
C ALA A 987 61.79 -9.65 1.86
N ILE A 988 60.75 -9.01 1.32
CA ILE A 988 59.35 -9.20 1.76
C ILE A 988 58.90 -10.65 1.55
N ARG A 989 59.25 -11.25 0.41
CA ARG A 989 58.94 -12.66 0.11
C ARG A 989 59.63 -13.63 1.09
N GLY A 990 60.80 -13.27 1.60
CA GLY A 990 61.49 -13.99 2.68
C GLY A 990 60.74 -13.93 4.01
N GLU A 991 60.30 -12.74 4.40
CA GLU A 991 59.56 -12.49 5.65
C GLU A 991 58.23 -13.26 5.73
N ILE A 992 57.46 -13.32 4.63
CA ILE A 992 56.13 -13.96 4.63
C ILE A 992 56.17 -15.50 4.57
N LYS A 993 57.25 -16.10 4.05
CA LYS A 993 57.28 -17.51 3.62
C LYS A 993 56.95 -18.52 4.73
N SER A 994 57.49 -18.35 5.93
CA SER A 994 57.24 -19.26 7.06
C SER A 994 56.03 -18.87 7.93
N PRO A 995 55.79 -17.58 8.25
CA PRO A 995 54.62 -17.17 9.02
C PRO A 995 53.30 -17.44 8.30
N LEU A 996 53.20 -17.14 7.00
CA LEU A 996 51.94 -17.26 6.26
C LEU A 996 51.48 -18.72 6.11
N GLN A 997 52.40 -19.67 6.00
CA GLN A 997 52.10 -21.11 6.03
C GLN A 997 51.38 -21.57 7.31
N ARG A 998 51.48 -20.82 8.42
CA ARG A 998 50.79 -21.11 9.69
C ARG A 998 49.47 -20.35 9.86
N LEU A 999 49.16 -19.43 8.94
CA LEU A 999 47.98 -18.57 8.95
C LEU A 999 46.97 -18.95 7.86
N VAL A 1000 47.37 -19.80 6.90
CA VAL A 1000 46.45 -20.35 5.90
C VAL A 1000 45.57 -21.43 6.53
N VAL A 1001 44.25 -21.31 6.35
CA VAL A 1001 43.23 -22.20 6.90
C VAL A 1001 42.47 -22.88 5.75
N ASP A 1002 41.94 -24.07 5.98
CA ASP A 1002 40.94 -24.68 5.10
C ASP A 1002 39.64 -23.86 5.13
N GLU A 1003 38.92 -23.85 4.01
CA GLU A 1003 37.62 -23.19 3.91
C GLU A 1003 36.62 -23.88 4.84
N VAL A 1004 35.89 -23.10 5.63
CA VAL A 1004 34.80 -23.63 6.45
C VAL A 1004 33.63 -23.87 5.49
N GLU A 1005 33.16 -25.11 5.42
CA GLU A 1005 31.85 -25.39 4.83
C GLU A 1005 30.81 -24.67 5.71
N GLU A 1006 30.34 -23.50 5.26
CA GLU A 1006 29.09 -22.96 5.76
C GLU A 1006 27.99 -23.96 5.38
N GLU A 1007 27.56 -24.77 6.36
CA GLU A 1007 26.24 -25.40 6.30
C GLU A 1007 25.24 -24.28 6.06
N GLY A 1008 24.78 -24.18 4.81
CA GLY A 1008 23.84 -23.15 4.39
C GLY A 1008 22.56 -23.26 5.21
N SER A 1009 22.43 -22.41 6.23
CA SER A 1009 21.13 -22.17 6.84
C SER A 1009 20.28 -21.45 5.79
N ASP A 1010 19.37 -22.18 5.14
CA ASP A 1010 18.33 -21.65 4.26
C ASP A 1010 17.37 -20.75 5.06
N TRP A 1011 17.85 -19.56 5.42
CA TRP A 1011 17.12 -18.54 6.19
C TRP A 1011 17.06 -17.16 5.51
N ASP A 1012 17.69 -17.00 4.34
CA ASP A 1012 17.39 -15.91 3.41
C ASP A 1012 16.21 -16.29 2.49
N GLY A 1013 15.07 -16.55 3.12
CA GLY A 1013 13.82 -16.95 2.47
C GLY A 1013 12.54 -16.47 3.16
N SER A 1014 12.64 -15.66 4.22
CA SER A 1014 11.46 -15.17 4.94
C SER A 1014 11.60 -13.75 5.46
N CYS A 1015 11.13 -12.79 4.66
CA CYS A 1015 10.62 -11.51 5.13
C CYS A 1015 9.42 -11.09 4.28
N GLY A 1016 8.23 -11.14 4.86
CA GLY A 1016 7.14 -10.22 4.51
C GLY A 1016 6.32 -10.49 3.26
N SER A 1017 5.84 -11.73 3.04
CA SER A 1017 4.50 -11.83 2.44
C SER A 1017 3.45 -11.54 3.52
N SER A 1018 3.00 -10.29 3.57
CA SER A 1018 1.74 -9.93 4.22
C SER A 1018 0.64 -9.83 3.16
N GLU A 1019 0.38 -10.93 2.46
CA GLU A 1019 -0.86 -11.06 1.70
C GLU A 1019 -2.02 -11.28 2.66
N LEU A 1020 -3.10 -10.53 2.44
CA LEU A 1020 -4.34 -10.64 3.19
C LEU A 1020 -4.96 -12.02 2.90
N MET A 1021 -5.45 -12.70 3.93
CA MET A 1021 -6.29 -13.88 3.74
C MET A 1021 -7.60 -13.47 3.06
N ASP A 1022 -7.68 -13.64 1.74
CA ASP A 1022 -8.93 -13.49 1.01
C ASP A 1022 -9.78 -14.75 1.21
N THR A 1023 -10.99 -14.57 1.73
CA THR A 1023 -11.87 -15.66 2.17
C THR A 1023 -12.39 -16.47 0.99
N THR A 1024 -11.90 -17.70 0.80
CA THR A 1024 -12.40 -18.67 -0.17
C THR A 1024 -12.83 -19.99 0.47
N LEU A 1025 -13.84 -19.92 1.35
CA LEU A 1025 -14.55 -21.08 1.88
C LEU A 1025 -15.88 -21.29 1.12
N ALA A 1026 -15.78 -21.84 -0.10
CA ALA A 1026 -16.93 -22.08 -0.97
C ALA A 1026 -16.74 -23.25 -1.95
N ALA A 1027 -16.54 -24.50 -1.45
CA ALA A 1027 -16.84 -25.74 -2.18
C ALA A 1027 -16.59 -27.01 -1.32
N ALA A 1028 -17.56 -27.42 -0.49
CA ALA A 1028 -17.52 -28.72 0.19
C ALA A 1028 -18.94 -29.31 0.44
N ALA A 1029 -19.79 -29.32 -0.59
CA ALA A 1029 -21.15 -29.88 -0.49
C ALA A 1029 -21.70 -30.38 -1.83
N ALA A 1030 -21.04 -31.37 -2.45
CA ALA A 1030 -21.61 -32.14 -3.57
C ALA A 1030 -20.89 -33.50 -3.74
N GLY A 1031 -21.37 -34.53 -3.03
CA GLY A 1031 -20.79 -35.88 -3.14
C GLY A 1031 -21.70 -36.99 -2.61
N THR A 1032 -22.20 -37.82 -3.53
CA THR A 1032 -22.85 -39.14 -3.30
C THR A 1032 -24.35 -39.14 -2.97
N ALA A 1033 -25.20 -39.24 -4.01
CA ALA A 1033 -26.45 -40.02 -3.98
C ALA A 1033 -27.05 -40.19 -5.40
N MET A 1034 -26.60 -41.20 -6.18
CA MET A 1034 -27.43 -41.83 -7.22
C MET A 1034 -26.88 -43.21 -7.63
N MET A 1035 -27.25 -44.23 -6.87
CA MET A 1035 -27.41 -45.63 -7.31
C MET A 1035 -28.22 -46.35 -6.22
N GLY A 1036 -29.41 -46.85 -6.56
CA GLY A 1036 -30.37 -47.45 -5.62
C GLY A 1036 -31.73 -46.82 -5.74
#